data_AF-A0AB34FF15-F1
#
_entry.id   AF-A0AB34FF15-F1
#
_cell.length_a   1.000
_cell.length_b   1.000
_cell.length_c   1.000
_cell.angle_alpha   90.00
_cell.angle_beta   90.00
_cell.angle_gamma   90.00
#
_symmetry.space_group_name_H-M   'P 1'
#
loop_
_entity.id
_entity.type
_entity.pdbx_description
1 polymer ?
#
loop_
_entity_poly.entity_id
_entity_poly.type
_entity_poly.pdbx_seq_one_letter_code
_entity_poly.pdbx_strand_id
1 'polypeptide(L)'
;MDGFAIASSRTSDASSLKPVTFRIIGTIAAGQECVDVSSTCKHDGHVQPCLEIMTGGRFPTAGALAALDACVKLEDVVMHTKFDRECNRAIKYVKVVSPVRRGANRRVAGGDLAKSQLIVERRLRVGIWSTGTEYTRGDANIVDVNGPYLQAACAEYGVDSDFLGYLDDNAQTSAELIQAKVDSGLYDVLITTGGVSDRLTHPLIRKNGNLELCSWDEAMSLIVEKSKALMEHLTAHSIAFYTSGQLFLEEYYALALVGKAGLQTLHMDGNTRLCTATAAASMRESFGCDGQPGSYTDIDYTDCLFLHLLIQNDWLDHDYVSKHVIGIDQLRQTVSQYPPERVGAITGVPVHAIQEAARILGSTKSLVSTALQGVYQSNQATASACQINNINLLRGLIGKPGSGVLQMNGQPTAQNNRETGCDGEFPAFRNNQNSRHMEELARLWNIEKIHVPHWSQPTHIENLLKFMSDGSIRMVWISGTNPLVSLPDLAAARDALTQPELFVICQDIYMTETAAIADVILPAAQWGEKTGCFTNADRTVHLSMKAVDPPGEARSDLDIFLDYGRRMRFKDKSGSDLLPWRKPEEVFEAWKRVSAGRPCDYSGLSYEKLLGGSGIQWPCNSQYPEGKERLFENGAFFTDIDYCESFGHDLNTGAPLTEDAYRRLNPAGRAILKASHYIPSYEEPNHDYPLRLSTGRNVYHFHTRTKTGRTALQNACPEPTVRVSYDDAATYGVHDGDMVTVKSRRGSVELRAAVGDISQGQVFIPFHFGYWDAKDGRARAANELTIAEWDPISKQPTFKSGAVAIKASNESRASAKECQSTAVGKAMAKDAVTSTVTESDLTGRKRSLERWLGETLETTTLLQEIIQSLLPHFLDDSEAHFGIRALSSICADACDRLRPQVRKYGEDETTGKHAAHVLRDSLFPPLDASVRHGPLDIMRSLRALQVYIGHDEASLTALIPASQALWDQEFYEAVLFAASQLERMQAWVAEQIRVRATQSLLVPMKSSGP
;
A
#
# COMPACT_ATOMS: atom_id res chain seq x y z
N MET A 1 13.31 -32.18 29.54
CA MET A 1 12.63 -32.31 30.86
C MET A 1 13.40 -31.42 31.80
N ASP A 2 12.70 -30.45 32.38
CA ASP A 2 13.25 -29.53 33.38
C ASP A 2 12.56 -29.81 34.72
N GLY A 3 13.32 -29.77 35.80
CA GLY A 3 12.83 -30.12 37.15
C GLY A 3 13.70 -29.52 38.23
N PHE A 4 13.33 -29.70 39.50
CA PHE A 4 14.02 -29.07 40.62
C PHE A 4 14.61 -30.13 41.56
N ALA A 5 15.90 -29.98 41.89
CA ALA A 5 16.54 -30.73 42.95
C ALA A 5 16.15 -30.15 44.31
N ILE A 6 15.53 -30.98 45.14
CA ILE A 6 14.99 -30.58 46.45
C ILE A 6 15.32 -31.61 47.53
N ALA A 7 15.10 -31.26 48.79
CA ALA A 7 15.20 -32.18 49.93
C ALA A 7 13.89 -32.94 50.14
N SER A 8 13.86 -34.25 49.83
CA SER A 8 12.63 -35.07 49.89
C SER A 8 12.01 -35.10 51.28
N SER A 9 12.83 -35.12 52.34
CA SER A 9 12.38 -35.10 53.74
C SER A 9 11.60 -33.85 54.12
N ARG A 10 11.73 -32.75 53.35
CA ARG A 10 11.00 -31.50 53.60
C ARG A 10 9.72 -31.38 52.77
N THR A 11 9.51 -32.30 51.83
CA THR A 11 8.37 -32.33 50.91
C THR A 11 7.60 -33.64 50.97
N SER A 12 7.87 -34.50 51.97
CA SER A 12 7.18 -35.78 52.14
C SER A 12 5.68 -35.62 52.35
N ASP A 13 5.26 -34.45 52.88
CA ASP A 13 3.87 -34.14 53.24
C ASP A 13 3.30 -33.00 52.38
N ALA A 14 3.99 -32.62 51.30
CA ALA A 14 3.56 -31.53 50.42
C ALA A 14 2.28 -31.92 49.68
N SER A 15 1.33 -30.98 49.56
CA SER A 15 0.11 -31.16 48.76
C SER A 15 -0.32 -29.82 48.16
N SER A 16 -1.27 -29.83 47.24
CA SER A 16 -1.83 -28.61 46.65
C SER A 16 -2.43 -27.67 47.72
N LEU A 17 -2.97 -28.22 48.80
CA LEU A 17 -3.51 -27.48 49.94
C LEU A 17 -2.44 -27.03 50.95
N LYS A 18 -1.27 -27.69 50.97
CA LYS A 18 -0.14 -27.37 51.85
C LYS A 18 1.19 -27.42 51.08
N PRO A 19 1.42 -26.45 50.17
CA PRO A 19 2.64 -26.44 49.36
C PRO A 19 3.86 -26.10 50.20
N VAL A 20 5.01 -26.67 49.83
CA VAL A 20 6.30 -26.35 50.45
C VAL A 20 7.10 -25.47 49.49
N THR A 21 7.53 -24.30 49.97
CA THR A 21 8.19 -23.29 49.14
C THR A 21 9.71 -23.42 49.20
N PHE A 22 10.34 -23.39 48.03
CA PHE A 22 11.77 -23.35 47.83
C PHE A 22 12.19 -22.12 47.04
N ARG A 23 13.38 -21.60 47.32
CA ARG A 23 14.03 -20.54 46.55
C ARG A 23 14.98 -21.17 45.55
N ILE A 24 14.89 -20.77 44.29
CA ILE A 24 15.86 -21.19 43.28
C ILE A 24 17.14 -20.39 43.50
N ILE A 25 18.23 -21.11 43.74
CA ILE A 25 19.54 -20.53 44.02
C ILE A 25 20.53 -20.69 42.84
N GLY A 26 20.16 -21.45 41.82
CA GLY A 26 20.97 -21.65 40.61
C GLY A 26 20.36 -22.68 39.66
N THR A 27 20.94 -22.78 38.46
CA THR A 27 20.51 -23.66 37.37
C THR A 27 21.68 -24.53 36.91
N ILE A 28 21.43 -25.82 36.63
CA ILE A 28 22.43 -26.79 36.17
C ILE A 28 22.05 -27.33 34.79
N ALA A 29 22.93 -27.17 33.81
CA ALA A 29 22.79 -27.73 32.46
C ALA A 29 23.69 -28.96 32.21
N ALA A 30 23.46 -29.68 31.11
CA ALA A 30 24.29 -30.80 30.69
C ALA A 30 25.78 -30.42 30.56
N GLY A 31 26.66 -31.17 31.23
CA GLY A 31 28.11 -30.97 31.14
C GLY A 31 28.69 -29.90 32.07
N GLN A 32 27.87 -29.17 32.83
CA GLN A 32 28.36 -28.20 33.82
C GLN A 32 28.69 -28.85 35.17
N GLU A 33 29.80 -28.43 35.80
CA GLU A 33 30.07 -28.73 37.22
C GLU A 33 29.15 -27.91 38.13
N CYS A 34 28.79 -28.48 39.30
CA CYS A 34 27.87 -27.81 40.22
C CYS A 34 28.46 -26.52 40.80
N VAL A 35 27.68 -25.44 40.78
CA VAL A 35 28.01 -24.14 41.38
C VAL A 35 28.02 -24.25 42.91
N ASP A 36 29.05 -23.72 43.59
CA ASP A 36 29.09 -23.63 45.06
C ASP A 36 28.07 -22.60 45.55
N VAL A 37 27.12 -23.07 46.35
CA VAL A 37 25.97 -22.30 46.83
C VAL A 37 25.99 -22.09 48.35
N SER A 38 27.15 -22.33 48.99
CA SER A 38 27.33 -22.17 50.44
C SER A 38 27.17 -20.72 50.95
N SER A 39 27.17 -19.72 50.07
CA SER A 39 27.07 -18.30 50.41
C SER A 39 25.87 -17.59 49.76
N THR A 40 24.64 -17.83 50.23
CA THR A 40 23.48 -16.98 49.85
C THR A 40 22.55 -16.65 51.04
N CYS A 41 22.07 -15.39 51.02
CA CYS A 41 21.34 -14.64 52.05
C CYS A 41 20.44 -15.48 52.99
N LYS A 42 20.73 -15.39 54.29
CA LYS A 42 19.78 -15.74 55.35
C LYS A 42 18.73 -14.62 55.44
N HIS A 43 17.57 -14.81 54.80
CA HIS A 43 16.35 -14.10 55.16
C HIS A 43 15.16 -15.09 55.12
N ASP A 44 14.34 -15.02 56.17
CA ASP A 44 13.13 -15.79 56.49
C ASP A 44 13.33 -17.28 56.82
N GLY A 45 13.19 -17.58 58.11
CA GLY A 45 13.41 -18.90 58.76
C GLY A 45 12.52 -20.06 58.30
N HIS A 46 11.90 -20.00 57.12
CA HIS A 46 10.99 -21.02 56.61
C HIS A 46 11.17 -21.40 55.13
N VAL A 47 12.02 -20.73 54.35
CA VAL A 47 12.19 -21.04 52.90
C VAL A 47 13.50 -21.81 52.65
N GLN A 48 13.41 -22.89 51.87
CA GLN A 48 14.52 -23.81 51.62
C GLN A 48 15.16 -23.57 50.24
N PRO A 49 16.48 -23.80 50.05
CA PRO A 49 17.10 -23.68 48.74
C PRO A 49 16.78 -24.88 47.83
N CYS A 50 16.65 -24.64 46.52
CA CYS A 50 16.59 -25.66 45.47
C CYS A 50 17.39 -25.27 44.21
N LEU A 51 17.72 -26.25 43.38
CA LEU A 51 18.43 -26.05 42.11
C LEU A 51 17.54 -26.46 40.94
N GLU A 52 17.50 -25.65 39.90
CA GLU A 52 16.86 -25.99 38.63
C GLU A 52 17.78 -26.90 37.83
N ILE A 53 17.27 -28.04 37.37
CA ILE A 53 17.99 -29.01 36.55
C ILE A 53 17.41 -28.95 35.14
N MET A 54 18.24 -28.47 34.20
CA MET A 54 17.95 -28.44 32.77
C MET A 54 18.37 -29.75 32.11
N THR A 55 17.86 -29.98 30.91
CA THR A 55 18.04 -31.23 30.15
C THR A 55 19.50 -31.73 30.13
N GLY A 56 19.72 -32.95 30.64
CA GLY A 56 21.01 -33.65 30.69
C GLY A 56 21.92 -33.31 31.89
N GLY A 57 21.49 -32.42 32.81
CA GLY A 57 22.20 -32.10 34.05
C GLY A 57 22.30 -33.31 35.00
N ARG A 58 23.46 -33.46 35.66
CA ARG A 58 23.70 -34.52 36.66
C ARG A 58 23.27 -34.07 38.05
N PHE A 59 22.72 -35.00 38.82
CA PHE A 59 22.36 -34.75 40.22
C PHE A 59 23.65 -34.52 41.05
N PRO A 60 23.70 -33.53 41.96
CA PRO A 60 24.90 -33.24 42.75
C PRO A 60 25.29 -34.43 43.64
N THR A 61 26.57 -34.74 43.77
CA THR A 61 27.06 -35.95 44.49
C THR A 61 27.93 -35.67 45.72
N ALA A 62 28.25 -34.41 46.05
CA ALA A 62 29.13 -34.07 47.18
C ALA A 62 28.77 -32.77 47.94
N GLY A 63 29.09 -32.70 49.24
CA GLY A 63 29.04 -31.49 50.08
C GLY A 63 27.67 -31.14 50.68
N ALA A 64 27.47 -29.87 51.07
CA ALA A 64 26.21 -29.33 51.62
C ALA A 64 24.96 -29.58 50.74
N LEU A 65 25.20 -29.91 49.47
CA LEU A 65 24.21 -30.30 48.46
C LEU A 65 23.68 -31.74 48.61
N ALA A 66 24.29 -32.59 49.47
CA ALA A 66 23.80 -33.95 49.75
C ALA A 66 22.40 -33.99 50.40
N ALA A 67 21.90 -32.84 50.87
CA ALA A 67 20.55 -32.68 51.41
C ALA A 67 19.47 -32.60 50.32
N LEU A 68 19.82 -32.22 49.09
CA LEU A 68 18.91 -32.33 47.94
C LEU A 68 19.03 -33.77 47.45
N ASP A 69 17.96 -34.56 47.54
CA ASP A 69 18.01 -36.01 47.30
C ASP A 69 16.82 -36.56 46.49
N ALA A 70 16.00 -35.65 45.94
CA ALA A 70 14.97 -35.98 44.97
C ALA A 70 14.87 -34.90 43.87
N CYS A 71 14.31 -35.29 42.72
CA CYS A 71 13.97 -34.38 41.63
C CYS A 71 12.46 -34.33 41.42
N VAL A 72 11.90 -33.12 41.40
CA VAL A 72 10.49 -32.86 41.14
C VAL A 72 10.32 -32.30 39.74
N LYS A 73 9.31 -32.78 39.02
CA LYS A 73 8.99 -32.31 37.67
C LYS A 73 8.32 -30.94 37.71
N LEU A 74 8.41 -30.18 36.62
CA LEU A 74 7.71 -28.91 36.45
C LEU A 74 6.20 -28.99 36.72
N GLU A 75 5.54 -30.09 36.33
CA GLU A 75 4.09 -30.29 36.52
C GLU A 75 3.68 -30.41 38.00
N ASP A 76 4.61 -30.79 38.88
CA ASP A 76 4.40 -30.98 40.31
C ASP A 76 4.79 -29.74 41.13
N VAL A 77 5.11 -28.63 40.46
CA VAL A 77 5.49 -27.38 41.10
C VAL A 77 4.82 -26.15 40.50
N VAL A 78 4.64 -25.13 41.34
CA VAL A 78 4.15 -23.81 40.90
C VAL A 78 5.26 -22.79 41.05
N MET A 79 5.67 -22.22 39.92
CA MET A 79 6.67 -21.16 39.86
C MET A 79 6.04 -19.81 40.18
N HIS A 80 6.71 -19.02 41.01
CA HIS A 80 6.34 -17.62 41.20
C HIS A 80 7.58 -16.77 41.45
N THR A 81 7.49 -15.52 41.02
CA THR A 81 8.59 -14.56 41.13
C THR A 81 8.16 -13.46 42.08
N LYS A 82 8.98 -13.17 43.08
CA LYS A 82 8.76 -12.05 44.01
C LYS A 82 9.88 -11.05 43.82
N PHE A 83 9.54 -9.78 43.68
CA PHE A 83 10.52 -8.71 43.65
C PHE A 83 11.03 -8.47 45.07
N ASP A 84 12.33 -8.66 45.28
CA ASP A 84 12.98 -8.41 46.55
C ASP A 84 13.52 -6.98 46.55
N ARG A 85 12.95 -6.14 47.44
CA ARG A 85 13.26 -4.72 47.52
C ARG A 85 14.66 -4.44 48.08
N GLU A 86 15.25 -5.35 48.86
CA GLU A 86 16.60 -5.16 49.42
C GLU A 86 17.68 -5.51 48.41
N CYS A 87 17.46 -6.54 47.59
CA CYS A 87 18.41 -6.97 46.57
C CYS A 87 18.20 -6.31 45.20
N ASN A 88 17.17 -5.46 45.08
CA ASN A 88 16.69 -4.81 43.84
C ASN A 88 16.65 -5.77 42.63
N ARG A 89 16.15 -7.00 42.84
CA ARG A 89 16.05 -8.01 41.79
C ARG A 89 14.89 -8.96 42.03
N ALA A 90 14.39 -9.51 40.93
CA ALA A 90 13.40 -10.57 40.96
C ALA A 90 14.03 -11.88 41.47
N ILE A 91 13.47 -12.45 42.54
CA ILE A 91 13.88 -13.75 43.07
C ILE A 91 12.81 -14.79 42.69
N LYS A 92 13.25 -15.90 42.11
CA LYS A 92 12.37 -17.00 41.71
C LYS A 92 12.19 -18.02 42.84
N TYR A 93 10.95 -18.44 43.02
CA TYR A 93 10.54 -19.44 44.00
C TYR A 93 9.71 -20.54 43.35
N VAL A 94 9.79 -21.73 43.94
CA VAL A 94 9.12 -22.95 43.51
C VAL A 94 8.26 -23.44 44.68
N LYS A 95 6.97 -23.66 44.46
CA LYS A 95 6.09 -24.32 45.41
C LYS A 95 5.89 -25.76 45.00
N VAL A 96 6.36 -26.70 45.82
CA VAL A 96 6.13 -28.13 45.61
C VAL A 96 4.74 -28.47 46.13
N VAL A 97 3.87 -28.95 45.24
CA VAL A 97 2.45 -29.22 45.51
C VAL A 97 2.10 -30.71 45.54
N SER A 98 3.09 -31.59 45.38
CA SER A 98 2.94 -33.05 45.43
C SER A 98 3.97 -33.66 46.39
N PRO A 99 3.65 -34.74 47.12
CA PRO A 99 4.59 -35.43 48.00
C PRO A 99 5.78 -36.00 47.22
N VAL A 100 7.00 -35.85 47.74
CA VAL A 100 8.21 -36.29 47.03
C VAL A 100 8.95 -37.33 47.84
N ARG A 101 9.28 -38.47 47.20
CA ARG A 101 10.04 -39.56 47.82
C ARG A 101 11.52 -39.45 47.50
N ARG A 102 12.35 -39.85 48.47
CA ARG A 102 13.80 -39.90 48.32
C ARG A 102 14.20 -40.74 47.09
N GLY A 103 15.06 -40.19 46.23
CA GLY A 103 15.54 -40.87 45.03
C GLY A 103 14.59 -40.86 43.82
N ALA A 104 13.41 -40.22 43.92
CA ALA A 104 12.51 -40.06 42.78
C ALA A 104 13.22 -39.34 41.61
N ASN A 105 13.15 -39.94 40.41
CA ASN A 105 13.73 -39.42 39.15
C ASN A 105 15.23 -39.05 39.20
N ARG A 106 16.07 -39.78 39.97
CA ARG A 106 17.53 -39.69 39.79
C ARG A 106 17.89 -40.18 38.38
N ARG A 107 18.08 -39.26 37.42
CA ARG A 107 18.53 -39.61 36.07
C ARG A 107 19.94 -40.19 36.11
N VAL A 108 20.10 -41.38 35.53
CA VAL A 108 21.35 -41.87 34.96
C VAL A 108 21.31 -41.55 33.47
N ALA A 109 22.41 -41.07 32.89
CA ALA A 109 22.45 -40.49 31.55
C ALA A 109 21.97 -41.45 30.44
N GLY A 110 21.20 -40.93 29.46
CA GLY A 110 21.03 -41.55 28.13
C GLY A 110 19.63 -42.02 27.68
N GLY A 111 18.60 -41.17 27.72
CA GLY A 111 17.31 -41.49 27.07
C GLY A 111 16.51 -40.24 26.67
N ASP A 112 16.29 -40.06 25.37
CA ASP A 112 15.74 -38.86 24.73
C ASP A 112 14.25 -38.96 24.37
N LEU A 113 13.55 -37.82 24.44
CA LEU A 113 12.29 -37.53 23.72
C LEU A 113 12.56 -36.40 22.72
N ALA A 114 11.95 -36.48 21.54
CA ALA A 114 12.16 -35.56 20.41
C ALA A 114 11.54 -34.17 20.66
N LYS A 115 12.19 -33.17 20.05
CA LYS A 115 12.03 -31.73 20.27
C LYS A 115 10.74 -31.10 19.71
N SER A 116 9.87 -31.86 19.04
CA SER A 116 8.79 -31.29 18.22
C SER A 116 7.46 -31.06 18.95
N GLN A 117 7.39 -31.15 20.28
CA GLN A 117 6.08 -31.21 20.97
C GLN A 117 5.87 -30.32 22.20
N LEU A 118 6.77 -29.38 22.54
CA LEU A 118 6.52 -28.46 23.67
C LEU A 118 7.13 -27.08 23.45
N ILE A 119 6.27 -26.08 23.21
CA ILE A 119 6.55 -24.65 23.37
C ILE A 119 5.52 -24.13 24.39
N VAL A 120 5.97 -23.51 25.49
CA VAL A 120 5.13 -22.69 26.36
C VAL A 120 5.71 -21.28 26.28
N GLU A 121 5.11 -20.46 25.44
CA GLU A 121 5.46 -19.05 25.32
C GLU A 121 4.49 -18.25 26.18
N ARG A 122 4.99 -17.51 27.17
CA ARG A 122 4.18 -16.48 27.85
C ARG A 122 4.35 -15.19 27.05
N ARG A 123 3.37 -14.88 26.20
CA ARG A 123 3.26 -13.56 25.55
C ARG A 123 2.97 -12.50 26.60
N LEU A 124 3.57 -11.31 26.41
CA LEU A 124 3.30 -10.14 27.24
C LEU A 124 1.85 -9.70 26.98
N ARG A 125 1.04 -9.61 28.02
CA ARG A 125 -0.36 -9.16 27.91
C ARG A 125 -0.46 -7.66 28.20
N VAL A 126 -0.87 -6.87 27.22
CA VAL A 126 -0.96 -5.40 27.35
C VAL A 126 -2.41 -4.97 27.29
N GLY A 127 -2.90 -4.34 28.36
CA GLY A 127 -4.22 -3.74 28.35
C GLY A 127 -4.14 -2.27 27.94
N ILE A 128 -4.94 -1.83 26.98
CA ILE A 128 -4.89 -0.47 26.46
C ILE A 128 -6.21 0.24 26.73
N TRP A 129 -6.15 1.33 27.47
CA TRP A 129 -7.23 2.28 27.69
C TRP A 129 -7.02 3.57 26.90
N SER A 130 -8.10 4.29 26.68
CA SER A 130 -8.03 5.67 26.19
C SER A 130 -8.66 6.60 27.22
N THR A 131 -7.92 7.58 27.69
CA THR A 131 -8.44 8.61 28.59
C THR A 131 -9.03 9.72 27.71
N GLY A 132 -10.28 10.09 27.92
CA GLY A 132 -10.91 11.20 27.16
C GLY A 132 -10.11 12.50 27.23
N THR A 133 -9.29 12.67 28.26
CA THR A 133 -8.31 13.75 28.48
C THR A 133 -7.12 13.26 29.32
N GLU A 134 -6.03 14.04 29.42
CA GLU A 134 -4.76 13.67 30.08
C GLU A 134 -4.89 13.21 31.55
N TYR A 135 -4.18 12.13 31.93
CA TYR A 135 -3.94 11.77 33.34
C TYR A 135 -2.48 12.07 33.73
N THR A 136 -2.25 12.75 34.86
CA THR A 136 -0.90 12.94 35.45
C THR A 136 -0.89 12.57 36.93
N ARG A 137 -0.15 11.51 37.29
CA ARG A 137 0.49 11.37 38.62
C ARG A 137 1.58 10.29 38.67
N GLY A 138 2.80 10.67 39.08
CA GLY A 138 3.89 9.76 39.51
C GLY A 138 5.12 9.73 38.59
N ASP A 139 6.30 9.42 39.17
CA ASP A 139 7.66 9.49 38.57
C ASP A 139 7.94 8.48 37.42
N ALA A 140 6.92 8.03 36.70
CA ALA A 140 7.06 7.23 35.48
C ALA A 140 6.22 7.87 34.36
N ASN A 141 6.90 8.56 33.43
CA ASN A 141 6.30 9.27 32.30
C ASN A 141 6.09 8.31 31.12
N ILE A 142 4.86 7.86 30.89
CA ILE A 142 4.45 7.33 29.57
C ILE A 142 3.10 7.96 29.22
N VAL A 143 3.12 8.83 28.20
CA VAL A 143 1.94 9.47 27.59
C VAL A 143 1.82 8.90 26.19
N ASP A 144 0.65 8.37 25.84
CA ASP A 144 0.41 7.72 24.55
C ASP A 144 -0.85 8.26 23.84
N VAL A 145 -0.87 8.19 22.51
CA VAL A 145 -1.62 9.09 21.61
C VAL A 145 -2.52 8.42 20.59
N ASN A 146 -2.66 7.10 20.63
CA ASN A 146 -3.64 6.36 19.82
C ASN A 146 -3.72 4.93 20.36
N GLY A 147 -4.62 4.65 21.31
CA GLY A 147 -4.82 3.31 21.88
C GLY A 147 -4.91 2.15 20.86
N PRO A 148 -5.53 2.33 19.69
CA PRO A 148 -5.51 1.29 18.63
C PRO A 148 -4.23 1.20 17.84
N TYR A 149 -3.54 2.32 17.63
CA TYR A 149 -2.26 2.30 16.94
C TYR A 149 -1.26 1.58 17.82
N LEU A 150 -1.31 1.77 19.15
CA LEU A 150 -0.55 0.92 20.03
C LEU A 150 -1.07 -0.50 20.11
N GLN A 151 -2.37 -0.76 20.01
CA GLN A 151 -2.86 -2.14 19.91
C GLN A 151 -2.32 -2.83 18.64
N ALA A 152 -2.44 -2.17 17.49
CA ALA A 152 -1.93 -2.66 16.21
C ALA A 152 -0.40 -2.76 16.21
N ALA A 153 0.32 -1.79 16.75
CA ALA A 153 1.77 -1.82 16.87
C ALA A 153 2.24 -2.88 17.88
N CYS A 154 1.59 -3.03 19.03
CA CYS A 154 1.89 -4.08 20.01
C CYS A 154 1.64 -5.46 19.39
N ALA A 155 0.52 -5.64 18.69
CA ALA A 155 0.24 -6.85 17.93
C ALA A 155 1.29 -7.11 16.83
N GLU A 156 1.75 -6.06 16.12
CA GLU A 156 2.86 -6.12 15.15
C GLU A 156 4.20 -6.58 15.77
N TYR A 157 4.41 -6.37 17.07
CA TYR A 157 5.60 -6.82 17.81
C TYR A 157 5.37 -8.12 18.63
N GLY A 158 4.30 -8.88 18.37
CA GLY A 158 4.04 -10.17 19.01
C GLY A 158 3.52 -10.10 20.45
N VAL A 159 2.93 -8.97 20.84
CA VAL A 159 2.36 -8.72 22.16
C VAL A 159 0.86 -8.98 22.15
N ASP A 160 0.33 -9.73 23.12
CA ASP A 160 -1.12 -9.95 23.26
C ASP A 160 -1.75 -8.67 23.85
N SER A 161 -2.30 -7.81 23.00
CA SER A 161 -2.87 -6.54 23.43
C SER A 161 -4.40 -6.49 23.36
N ASP A 162 -5.04 -6.18 24.48
CA ASP A 162 -6.49 -6.01 24.61
C ASP A 162 -6.83 -4.53 24.78
N PHE A 163 -7.72 -3.98 23.94
CA PHE A 163 -8.30 -2.66 24.17
C PHE A 163 -9.38 -2.77 25.26
N LEU A 164 -9.09 -2.20 26.43
CA LEU A 164 -9.89 -2.32 27.65
C LEU A 164 -11.01 -1.28 27.74
N GLY A 165 -11.11 -0.35 26.79
CA GLY A 165 -12.13 0.71 26.74
C GLY A 165 -11.60 2.12 27.02
N TYR A 166 -12.47 3.01 27.51
CA TYR A 166 -12.11 4.38 27.86
C TYR A 166 -12.29 4.61 29.36
N LEU A 167 -11.43 5.45 29.92
CA LEU A 167 -11.55 5.94 31.29
C LEU A 167 -12.34 7.25 31.29
N ASP A 168 -13.36 7.33 32.15
CA ASP A 168 -14.14 8.55 32.40
C ASP A 168 -13.21 9.70 32.87
N ASP A 169 -13.59 10.94 32.60
CA ASP A 169 -12.87 12.16 33.00
C ASP A 169 -12.82 12.31 34.55
N ASN A 170 -13.54 11.48 35.29
CA ASN A 170 -13.44 11.40 36.74
C ASN A 170 -12.12 10.71 37.17
N ALA A 171 -11.13 11.54 37.52
CA ALA A 171 -9.81 11.11 37.98
C ALA A 171 -9.81 10.11 39.15
N GLN A 172 -10.85 10.10 39.99
CA GLN A 172 -10.96 9.17 41.12
C GLN A 172 -11.49 7.81 40.67
N THR A 173 -12.56 7.77 39.87
CA THR A 173 -13.11 6.54 39.28
C THR A 173 -12.10 5.84 38.37
N SER A 174 -11.38 6.62 37.57
CA SER A 174 -10.39 6.10 36.63
C SER A 174 -9.17 5.51 37.34
N ALA A 175 -8.73 6.10 38.45
CA ALA A 175 -7.69 5.52 39.30
C ALA A 175 -8.13 4.20 39.96
N GLU A 176 -9.39 4.10 40.41
CA GLU A 176 -9.94 2.87 40.99
C GLU A 176 -10.06 1.75 39.96
N LEU A 177 -10.45 2.05 38.72
CA LEU A 177 -10.50 1.10 37.62
C LEU A 177 -9.09 0.61 37.24
N ILE A 178 -8.11 1.53 37.10
CA ILE A 178 -6.70 1.20 36.87
C ILE A 178 -6.18 0.29 37.97
N GLN A 179 -6.37 0.66 39.22
CA GLN A 179 -5.91 -0.15 40.34
C GLN A 179 -6.57 -1.54 40.34
N ALA A 180 -7.89 -1.63 40.09
CA ALA A 180 -8.59 -2.92 40.02
C ALA A 180 -8.08 -3.83 38.88
N LYS A 181 -7.69 -3.27 37.73
CA LYS A 181 -7.10 -4.04 36.62
C LYS A 181 -5.64 -4.43 36.88
N VAL A 182 -4.83 -3.55 37.48
CA VAL A 182 -3.49 -3.89 37.96
C VAL A 182 -3.55 -5.04 38.98
N ASP A 183 -4.47 -4.95 39.94
CA ASP A 183 -4.64 -5.94 41.01
C ASP A 183 -5.17 -7.28 40.48
N SER A 184 -5.82 -7.30 39.32
CA SER A 184 -6.32 -8.52 38.68
C SER A 184 -5.21 -9.43 38.14
N GLY A 185 -4.01 -8.89 37.89
CA GLY A 185 -2.87 -9.64 37.34
C GLY A 185 -3.10 -10.24 35.94
N LEU A 186 -4.18 -9.84 35.24
CA LEU A 186 -4.49 -10.30 33.87
C LEU A 186 -3.53 -9.72 32.82
N TYR A 187 -3.00 -8.53 33.04
CA TYR A 187 -2.13 -7.80 32.12
C TYR A 187 -0.78 -7.51 32.76
N ASP A 188 0.28 -7.60 31.96
CA ASP A 188 1.66 -7.29 32.32
C ASP A 188 1.97 -5.78 32.21
N VAL A 189 1.29 -5.05 31.31
CA VAL A 189 1.43 -3.58 31.12
C VAL A 189 0.05 -2.96 30.81
N LEU A 190 -0.22 -1.75 31.31
CA LEU A 190 -1.42 -0.97 30.99
C LEU A 190 -1.04 0.37 30.34
N ILE A 191 -1.73 0.77 29.27
CA ILE A 191 -1.44 1.98 28.47
C ILE A 191 -2.70 2.87 28.39
N THR A 192 -2.57 4.20 28.48
CA THR A 192 -3.71 5.14 28.40
C THR A 192 -3.53 6.18 27.28
N THR A 193 -4.54 6.41 26.43
CA THR A 193 -4.45 7.39 25.31
C THR A 193 -5.44 8.54 25.33
N GLY A 194 -4.96 9.78 25.21
CA GLY A 194 -5.73 11.03 25.39
C GLY A 194 -6.58 11.49 24.20
N GLY A 195 -7.80 11.99 24.44
CA GLY A 195 -8.49 12.93 23.55
C GLY A 195 -7.87 14.33 23.67
N VAL A 196 -7.80 15.06 22.55
CA VAL A 196 -7.08 16.35 22.48
C VAL A 196 -8.03 17.51 22.16
N SER A 197 -7.81 18.67 22.78
CA SER A 197 -8.52 19.93 22.53
C SER A 197 -8.36 20.42 21.08
N ASP A 198 -9.24 21.35 20.65
CA ASP A 198 -9.22 22.01 19.31
C ASP A 198 -9.64 21.11 18.12
N ARG A 199 -10.65 20.25 18.33
CA ARG A 199 -11.30 19.43 17.28
C ARG A 199 -12.25 20.26 16.42
N LEU A 200 -12.41 19.85 15.16
CA LEU A 200 -13.55 20.27 14.34
C LEU A 200 -14.84 19.68 14.93
N THR A 201 -15.78 20.54 15.29
CA THR A 201 -17.03 20.15 15.96
C THR A 201 -18.29 20.41 15.14
N HIS A 202 -18.21 21.24 14.11
CA HIS A 202 -19.35 21.62 13.26
C HIS A 202 -18.88 21.72 11.81
N PRO A 203 -19.77 21.48 10.82
CA PRO A 203 -19.48 21.77 9.43
C PRO A 203 -19.15 23.26 9.21
N LEU A 204 -18.20 23.53 8.30
CA LEU A 204 -17.83 24.88 7.89
C LEU A 204 -17.98 25.02 6.38
N ILE A 205 -18.45 26.18 5.91
CA ILE A 205 -18.48 26.55 4.48
C ILE A 205 -17.72 27.86 4.30
N ARG A 206 -16.96 27.97 3.22
CA ARG A 206 -16.29 29.21 2.84
C ARG A 206 -17.26 30.19 2.18
N LYS A 207 -17.56 31.30 2.86
CA LYS A 207 -18.40 32.40 2.38
C LYS A 207 -17.63 33.70 2.47
N ASN A 208 -17.63 34.49 1.40
CA ASN A 208 -16.91 35.76 1.30
C ASN A 208 -15.44 35.64 1.77
N GLY A 209 -14.78 34.53 1.42
CA GLY A 209 -13.41 34.21 1.80
C GLY A 209 -13.20 33.64 3.20
N ASN A 210 -14.20 33.64 4.08
CA ASN A 210 -14.10 33.17 5.46
C ASN A 210 -14.78 31.81 5.66
N LEU A 211 -14.21 30.95 6.50
CA LEU A 211 -14.86 29.71 6.93
C LEU A 211 -15.88 30.03 8.03
N GLU A 212 -17.16 29.84 7.72
CA GLU A 212 -18.28 30.12 8.62
C GLU A 212 -18.96 28.82 9.05
N LEU A 213 -19.43 28.78 10.30
CA LEU A 213 -20.26 27.69 10.83
C LEU A 213 -21.53 27.52 9.99
N CYS A 214 -21.87 26.26 9.71
CA CYS A 214 -23.08 25.90 8.98
C CYS A 214 -23.67 24.60 9.52
N SER A 215 -24.92 24.33 9.13
CA SER A 215 -25.55 23.05 9.45
C SER A 215 -25.07 21.94 8.52
N TRP A 216 -25.17 20.69 8.96
CA TRP A 216 -24.95 19.51 8.09
C TRP A 216 -25.84 19.54 6.85
N ASP A 217 -27.11 19.97 6.98
CA ASP A 217 -28.02 20.04 5.83
C ASP A 217 -27.55 21.07 4.81
N GLU A 218 -27.04 22.21 5.25
CA GLU A 218 -26.50 23.25 4.37
C GLU A 218 -25.24 22.76 3.64
N ALA A 219 -24.27 22.21 4.38
CA ALA A 219 -23.02 21.69 3.81
C ALA A 219 -23.28 20.56 2.81
N MET A 220 -24.09 19.57 3.18
CA MET A 220 -24.39 18.43 2.32
C MET A 220 -25.25 18.81 1.12
N SER A 221 -26.17 19.76 1.27
CA SER A 221 -26.96 20.25 0.13
C SER A 221 -26.08 20.97 -0.89
N LEU A 222 -25.13 21.80 -0.43
CA LEU A 222 -24.17 22.45 -1.31
C LEU A 222 -23.30 21.42 -2.06
N ILE A 223 -22.76 20.42 -1.35
CA ILE A 223 -21.96 19.35 -1.95
C ILE A 223 -22.76 18.60 -3.03
N VAL A 224 -24.02 18.25 -2.74
CA VAL A 224 -24.91 17.53 -3.66
C VAL A 224 -25.30 18.40 -4.86
N GLU A 225 -25.55 19.68 -4.64
CA GLU A 225 -25.83 20.65 -5.71
C GLU A 225 -24.63 20.76 -6.66
N LYS A 226 -23.42 20.99 -6.14
CA LYS A 226 -22.19 21.07 -6.94
C LYS A 226 -21.92 19.75 -7.67
N SER A 227 -22.10 18.60 -7.00
CA SER A 227 -21.94 17.28 -7.61
C SER A 227 -22.88 17.10 -8.81
N LYS A 228 -24.17 17.44 -8.64
CA LYS A 228 -25.18 17.30 -9.71
C LYS A 228 -24.92 18.27 -10.86
N ALA A 229 -24.58 19.52 -10.56
CA ALA A 229 -24.24 20.52 -11.58
C ALA A 229 -23.01 20.08 -12.40
N LEU A 230 -21.99 19.51 -11.75
CA LEU A 230 -20.81 18.97 -12.42
C LEU A 230 -21.14 17.75 -13.29
N MET A 231 -22.00 16.84 -12.81
CA MET A 231 -22.46 15.70 -13.60
C MET A 231 -23.31 16.11 -14.80
N GLU A 232 -24.15 17.13 -14.65
CA GLU A 232 -25.03 17.64 -15.70
C GLU A 232 -24.27 18.41 -16.78
N HIS A 233 -23.35 19.29 -16.37
CA HIS A 233 -22.63 20.16 -17.30
C HIS A 233 -21.32 19.56 -17.83
N LEU A 234 -20.70 18.67 -17.05
CA LEU A 234 -19.47 17.97 -17.41
C LEU A 234 -19.75 16.47 -17.43
N THR A 235 -19.17 15.72 -16.50
CA THR A 235 -19.40 14.29 -16.26
C THR A 235 -19.04 13.99 -14.80
N ALA A 236 -19.39 12.79 -14.32
CA ALA A 236 -18.94 12.33 -13.00
C ALA A 236 -17.41 12.23 -12.87
N HIS A 237 -16.68 12.16 -13.98
CA HIS A 237 -15.21 12.20 -14.01
C HIS A 237 -14.61 13.57 -13.65
N SER A 238 -15.43 14.59 -13.49
CA SER A 238 -14.98 15.85 -12.91
C SER A 238 -14.91 15.83 -11.37
N ILE A 239 -15.34 14.73 -10.74
CA ILE A 239 -15.36 14.52 -9.30
C ILE A 239 -14.33 13.45 -8.93
N ALA A 240 -13.48 13.76 -7.95
CA ALA A 240 -12.45 12.87 -7.45
C ALA A 240 -12.46 12.72 -5.92
N PHE A 241 -11.96 11.58 -5.44
CA PHE A 241 -11.77 11.30 -4.02
C PHE A 241 -10.30 11.03 -3.72
N TYR A 242 -9.78 11.68 -2.68
CA TYR A 242 -8.44 11.42 -2.16
C TYR A 242 -8.50 11.09 -0.66
N THR A 243 -8.33 9.82 -0.33
CA THR A 243 -8.53 9.31 1.04
C THR A 243 -7.22 8.99 1.74
N SER A 244 -7.28 8.27 2.86
CA SER A 244 -6.12 7.85 3.65
C SER A 244 -6.06 6.33 3.82
N GLY A 245 -5.05 5.81 4.55
CA GLY A 245 -5.00 4.45 5.10
C GLY A 245 -5.40 4.39 6.59
N GLN A 246 -6.33 5.25 7.02
CA GLN A 246 -6.76 5.40 8.43
C GLN A 246 -8.28 5.30 8.66
N LEU A 247 -9.09 5.02 7.63
CA LEU A 247 -10.54 4.79 7.77
C LEU A 247 -10.80 3.29 8.02
N PHE A 248 -12.01 2.93 8.40
CA PHE A 248 -12.41 1.53 8.57
C PHE A 248 -12.84 0.88 7.25
N LEU A 249 -12.84 -0.45 7.25
CA LEU A 249 -13.28 -1.29 6.14
C LEU A 249 -14.67 -0.88 5.61
N GLU A 250 -15.63 -0.69 6.50
CA GLU A 250 -17.01 -0.33 6.17
C GLU A 250 -17.08 1.04 5.50
N GLU A 251 -16.26 1.98 5.96
CA GLU A 251 -16.16 3.33 5.42
C GLU A 251 -15.58 3.32 4.01
N TYR A 252 -14.50 2.54 3.80
CA TYR A 252 -13.94 2.38 2.46
C TYR A 252 -14.88 1.65 1.53
N TYR A 253 -15.55 0.57 1.96
CA TYR A 253 -16.46 -0.14 1.09
C TYR A 253 -17.67 0.73 0.68
N ALA A 254 -18.20 1.52 1.61
CA ALA A 254 -19.21 2.53 1.30
C ALA A 254 -18.68 3.57 0.30
N LEU A 255 -17.45 4.06 0.49
CA LEU A 255 -16.81 5.00 -0.43
C LEU A 255 -16.59 4.40 -1.83
N ALA A 256 -16.17 3.13 -1.92
CA ALA A 256 -16.01 2.42 -3.20
C ALA A 256 -17.35 2.37 -3.96
N LEU A 257 -18.47 2.13 -3.27
CA LEU A 257 -19.79 2.19 -3.87
C LEU A 257 -20.21 3.60 -4.25
N VAL A 258 -19.98 4.60 -3.40
CA VAL A 258 -20.26 6.01 -3.70
C VAL A 258 -19.53 6.45 -4.98
N GLY A 259 -18.24 6.17 -5.08
CA GLY A 259 -17.42 6.59 -6.22
C GLY A 259 -17.67 5.74 -7.47
N LYS A 260 -17.50 4.41 -7.38
CA LYS A 260 -17.43 3.53 -8.56
C LYS A 260 -18.77 3.03 -9.07
N ALA A 261 -19.77 2.92 -8.20
CA ALA A 261 -21.10 2.44 -8.59
C ALA A 261 -22.17 3.54 -8.60
N GLY A 262 -22.11 4.47 -7.64
CA GLY A 262 -23.04 5.58 -7.49
C GLY A 262 -22.74 6.70 -8.47
N LEU A 263 -21.58 7.33 -8.33
CA LEU A 263 -21.11 8.39 -9.24
C LEU A 263 -20.56 7.82 -10.55
N GLN A 264 -20.02 6.60 -10.53
CA GLN A 264 -19.34 5.97 -11.67
C GLN A 264 -18.07 6.72 -12.09
N THR A 265 -17.37 7.31 -11.13
CA THR A 265 -16.05 7.94 -11.35
C THR A 265 -14.93 6.93 -11.14
N LEU A 266 -13.88 7.06 -11.97
CA LEU A 266 -12.61 6.33 -11.86
C LEU A 266 -11.59 7.03 -10.97
N HIS A 267 -11.87 8.26 -10.56
CA HIS A 267 -10.89 9.15 -9.95
C HIS A 267 -10.92 9.01 -8.43
N MET A 268 -10.34 7.93 -7.95
CA MET A 268 -10.20 7.63 -6.53
C MET A 268 -8.77 7.16 -6.26
N ASP A 269 -8.14 7.73 -5.25
CA ASP A 269 -6.85 7.25 -4.72
C ASP A 269 -6.77 7.56 -3.22
N GLY A 270 -5.73 7.09 -2.55
CA GLY A 270 -5.47 7.39 -1.15
C GLY A 270 -4.00 7.62 -0.86
N ASN A 271 -3.70 8.18 0.30
CA ASN A 271 -2.31 8.36 0.74
C ASN A 271 -1.56 7.03 0.99
N THR A 272 -2.26 5.89 0.93
CA THR A 272 -1.69 4.55 0.83
C THR A 272 -0.79 4.43 -0.41
N ARG A 273 -1.08 5.16 -1.49
CA ARG A 273 -0.20 5.38 -2.65
C ARG A 273 1.18 5.88 -2.26
N LEU A 274 1.25 6.76 -1.27
CA LEU A 274 2.51 7.37 -0.80
C LEU A 274 3.32 6.43 0.10
N CYS A 275 2.74 5.30 0.54
CA CYS A 275 3.26 4.49 1.63
C CYS A 275 3.46 3.02 1.22
N THR A 276 2.42 2.35 0.72
CA THR A 276 2.35 0.89 0.60
C THR A 276 2.07 0.39 -0.81
N ALA A 277 1.92 1.28 -1.80
CA ALA A 277 1.61 0.86 -3.17
C ALA A 277 2.74 0.01 -3.78
N THR A 278 4.01 0.27 -3.45
CA THR A 278 5.12 -0.60 -3.88
C THR A 278 5.03 -2.00 -3.28
N ALA A 279 4.62 -2.12 -2.02
CA ALA A 279 4.42 -3.43 -1.38
C ALA A 279 3.38 -4.23 -2.17
N ALA A 280 2.20 -3.66 -2.39
CA ALA A 280 1.11 -4.29 -3.15
C ALA A 280 1.51 -4.61 -4.59
N ALA A 281 2.16 -3.67 -5.29
CA ALA A 281 2.64 -3.88 -6.65
C ALA A 281 3.61 -5.06 -6.73
N SER A 282 4.58 -5.15 -5.82
CA SER A 282 5.54 -6.27 -5.82
C SER A 282 4.87 -7.63 -5.59
N MET A 283 3.82 -7.68 -4.77
CA MET A 283 3.03 -8.87 -4.50
C MET A 283 2.22 -9.28 -5.74
N ARG A 284 1.57 -8.33 -6.40
CA ARG A 284 0.89 -8.55 -7.69
C ARG A 284 1.84 -9.10 -8.76
N GLU A 285 3.02 -8.50 -8.89
CA GLU A 285 4.00 -8.92 -9.90
C GLU A 285 4.57 -10.33 -9.63
N SER A 286 4.77 -10.70 -8.36
CA SER A 286 5.44 -11.96 -8.00
C SER A 286 4.45 -13.12 -7.74
N PHE A 287 3.31 -12.82 -7.13
CA PHE A 287 2.34 -13.79 -6.60
C PHE A 287 0.94 -13.64 -7.21
N GLY A 288 0.71 -12.66 -8.08
CA GLY A 288 -0.53 -12.45 -8.84
C GLY A 288 -1.59 -11.61 -8.14
N CYS A 289 -1.43 -11.35 -6.84
CA CYS A 289 -2.36 -10.55 -6.04
C CYS A 289 -1.65 -9.96 -4.81
N ASP A 290 -2.14 -8.84 -4.27
CA ASP A 290 -1.79 -8.37 -2.93
C ASP A 290 -2.23 -9.36 -1.84
N GLY A 291 -1.53 -9.32 -0.71
CA GLY A 291 -1.70 -10.22 0.42
C GLY A 291 -0.37 -10.78 0.90
N GLN A 292 0.02 -10.39 2.12
CA GLN A 292 1.31 -10.80 2.69
C GLN A 292 1.38 -12.31 2.93
N PRO A 293 2.34 -13.04 2.34
CA PRO A 293 2.43 -14.49 2.51
C PRO A 293 2.89 -14.92 3.90
N GLY A 294 3.73 -14.10 4.54
CA GLY A 294 4.23 -14.33 5.89
C GLY A 294 3.27 -13.88 6.98
N SER A 295 3.58 -14.27 8.20
CA SER A 295 2.91 -13.86 9.44
C SER A 295 3.92 -13.20 10.39
N TYR A 296 3.46 -12.34 11.32
CA TYR A 296 4.37 -11.76 12.32
C TYR A 296 5.13 -12.82 13.12
N THR A 297 4.50 -13.98 13.36
CA THR A 297 5.12 -15.13 14.04
C THR A 297 6.36 -15.65 13.31
N ASP A 298 6.52 -15.38 12.00
CA ASP A 298 7.70 -15.83 11.28
C ASP A 298 8.97 -15.05 11.67
N ILE A 299 8.84 -13.82 12.20
CA ILE A 299 9.98 -13.00 12.66
C ILE A 299 10.73 -13.69 13.79
N ASP A 300 10.03 -14.46 14.63
CA ASP A 300 10.62 -15.17 15.77
C ASP A 300 11.56 -16.33 15.34
N TYR A 301 11.62 -16.64 14.04
CA TYR A 301 12.32 -17.81 13.50
C TYR A 301 13.30 -17.51 12.33
N THR A 302 13.56 -16.24 11.96
CA THR A 302 14.28 -15.87 10.70
C THR A 302 15.79 -15.60 10.84
N ASP A 303 16.56 -15.79 9.74
CA ASP A 303 18.04 -15.87 9.73
C ASP A 303 18.85 -15.15 8.54
N CYS A 304 18.35 -14.16 7.69
CA CYS A 304 19.12 -13.13 6.80
C CYS A 304 18.86 -13.03 5.21
N LEU A 305 19.46 -12.08 4.37
CA LEU A 305 19.13 -11.64 2.92
C LEU A 305 20.29 -11.49 1.79
N PHE A 306 19.98 -11.41 0.43
CA PHE A 306 20.77 -11.33 -0.90
C PHE A 306 20.66 -12.38 -2.13
N LEU A 307 20.78 -11.99 -3.44
CA LEU A 307 20.42 -12.80 -4.67
C LEU A 307 21.51 -13.37 -5.65
N HIS A 308 22.40 -12.56 -6.26
CA HIS A 308 23.25 -12.98 -7.42
C HIS A 308 24.16 -14.16 -7.08
N LEU A 309 24.78 -14.05 -5.91
CA LEU A 309 25.68 -15.05 -5.36
C LEU A 309 24.96 -16.34 -4.96
N LEU A 310 23.63 -16.32 -4.76
CA LEU A 310 22.86 -17.56 -4.57
C LEU A 310 22.92 -18.44 -5.83
N ILE A 311 22.77 -17.82 -7.01
CA ILE A 311 22.81 -18.51 -8.29
C ILE A 311 24.22 -18.99 -8.62
N GLN A 312 25.23 -18.14 -8.45
CA GLN A 312 26.62 -18.52 -8.73
C GLN A 312 27.11 -19.67 -7.83
N ASN A 313 26.71 -19.69 -6.56
CA ASN A 313 27.15 -20.70 -5.59
C ASN A 313 26.19 -21.91 -5.50
N ASP A 314 25.20 -22.00 -6.39
CA ASP A 314 24.19 -23.07 -6.45
C ASP A 314 23.38 -23.28 -5.15
N TRP A 315 23.03 -22.18 -4.49
CA TRP A 315 22.20 -22.18 -3.27
C TRP A 315 20.71 -22.06 -3.60
N LEU A 316 20.22 -22.79 -4.60
CA LEU A 316 18.82 -22.78 -5.00
C LEU A 316 18.12 -24.05 -4.51
N ASP A 317 16.83 -23.92 -4.17
CA ASP A 317 15.95 -25.10 -4.05
C ASP A 317 15.44 -25.46 -5.46
N HIS A 318 16.22 -26.28 -6.19
CA HIS A 318 15.91 -26.65 -7.58
C HIS A 318 14.59 -27.40 -7.72
N ASP A 319 14.22 -28.24 -6.75
CA ASP A 319 12.96 -28.98 -6.79
C ASP A 319 11.78 -28.01 -6.67
N TYR A 320 11.84 -27.10 -5.69
CA TYR A 320 10.83 -26.06 -5.51
C TYR A 320 10.72 -25.15 -6.74
N VAL A 321 11.85 -24.61 -7.22
CA VAL A 321 11.88 -23.67 -8.35
C VAL A 321 11.31 -24.32 -9.61
N SER A 322 11.66 -25.58 -9.91
CA SER A 322 11.17 -26.27 -11.10
C SER A 322 9.65 -26.50 -11.12
N LYS A 323 9.04 -26.64 -9.93
CA LYS A 323 7.61 -26.95 -9.78
C LYS A 323 6.74 -25.71 -9.60
N HIS A 324 7.23 -24.72 -8.86
CA HIS A 324 6.39 -23.65 -8.31
C HIS A 324 6.73 -22.26 -8.84
N VAL A 325 7.75 -22.13 -9.69
CA VAL A 325 8.29 -20.83 -10.11
C VAL A 325 8.55 -20.79 -11.61
N ILE A 326 8.34 -19.62 -12.25
CA ILE A 326 8.74 -19.35 -13.64
C ILE A 326 9.66 -18.12 -13.73
N GLY A 327 10.31 -17.91 -14.87
CA GLY A 327 11.15 -16.72 -15.14
C GLY A 327 12.62 -16.84 -14.74
N ILE A 328 13.08 -18.03 -14.34
CA ILE A 328 14.46 -18.25 -13.87
C ILE A 328 15.53 -17.92 -14.93
N ASP A 329 15.28 -18.23 -16.20
CA ASP A 329 16.26 -18.01 -17.28
C ASP A 329 16.52 -16.52 -17.51
N GLN A 330 15.45 -15.72 -17.55
CA GLN A 330 15.54 -14.27 -17.66
C GLN A 330 16.24 -13.67 -16.43
N LEU A 331 15.91 -14.15 -15.22
CA LEU A 331 16.59 -13.70 -14.01
C LEU A 331 18.09 -14.01 -14.06
N ARG A 332 18.48 -15.24 -14.42
CA ARG A 332 19.89 -15.66 -14.57
C ARG A 332 20.64 -14.79 -15.56
N GLN A 333 20.05 -14.52 -16.73
CA GLN A 333 20.63 -13.67 -17.75
C GLN A 333 20.90 -12.26 -17.21
N THR A 334 19.93 -11.65 -16.54
CA THR A 334 20.05 -10.30 -15.99
C THR A 334 21.07 -10.23 -14.86
N VAL A 335 20.96 -11.10 -13.85
CA VAL A 335 21.82 -11.03 -12.66
C VAL A 335 23.28 -11.37 -12.97
N SER A 336 23.57 -12.16 -14.02
CA SER A 336 24.94 -12.48 -14.45
C SER A 336 25.81 -11.24 -14.73
N GLN A 337 25.17 -10.11 -15.04
CA GLN A 337 25.85 -8.85 -15.33
C GLN A 337 26.20 -8.04 -14.07
N TYR A 338 25.89 -8.53 -12.87
CA TYR A 338 26.10 -7.83 -11.60
C TYR A 338 27.05 -8.59 -10.67
N PRO A 339 28.34 -8.74 -11.06
CA PRO A 339 29.33 -9.31 -10.16
C PRO A 339 29.57 -8.40 -8.94
N PRO A 340 30.05 -8.93 -7.80
CA PRO A 340 30.20 -8.17 -6.56
C PRO A 340 30.98 -6.86 -6.70
N GLU A 341 32.00 -6.81 -7.57
CA GLU A 341 32.80 -5.61 -7.84
C GLU A 341 31.94 -4.49 -8.46
N ARG A 342 31.08 -4.84 -9.42
CA ARG A 342 30.15 -3.88 -10.05
C ARG A 342 29.12 -3.40 -9.02
N VAL A 343 28.58 -4.31 -8.21
CA VAL A 343 27.60 -3.95 -7.16
C VAL A 343 28.24 -3.07 -6.10
N GLY A 344 29.47 -3.36 -5.67
CA GLY A 344 30.21 -2.53 -4.73
C GLY A 344 30.48 -1.13 -5.27
N ALA A 345 30.79 -1.00 -6.56
CA ALA A 345 30.95 0.31 -7.20
C ALA A 345 29.64 1.13 -7.26
N ILE A 346 28.50 0.48 -7.47
CA ILE A 346 27.19 1.15 -7.52
C ILE A 346 26.72 1.57 -6.11
N THR A 347 26.86 0.67 -5.15
CA THR A 347 26.25 0.83 -3.81
C THR A 347 27.18 1.50 -2.79
N GLY A 348 28.49 1.51 -3.05
CA GLY A 348 29.51 1.89 -2.07
C GLY A 348 29.75 0.83 -0.99
N VAL A 349 29.08 -0.32 -1.04
CA VAL A 349 29.25 -1.41 -0.06
C VAL A 349 30.50 -2.23 -0.41
N PRO A 350 31.38 -2.53 0.57
CA PRO A 350 32.54 -3.37 0.34
C PRO A 350 32.18 -4.76 -0.18
N VAL A 351 32.95 -5.26 -1.17
CA VAL A 351 32.73 -6.58 -1.82
C VAL A 351 32.63 -7.72 -0.80
N HIS A 352 33.47 -7.73 0.24
CA HIS A 352 33.45 -8.78 1.25
C HIS A 352 32.12 -8.82 2.04
N ALA A 353 31.48 -7.67 2.29
CA ALA A 353 30.20 -7.61 2.99
C ALA A 353 29.07 -8.13 2.11
N ILE A 354 29.11 -7.84 0.80
CA ILE A 354 28.18 -8.39 -0.19
C ILE A 354 28.26 -9.92 -0.23
N GLN A 355 29.49 -10.46 -0.24
CA GLN A 355 29.74 -11.89 -0.24
C GLN A 355 29.27 -12.58 1.04
N GLU A 356 29.54 -11.97 2.19
CA GLU A 356 29.12 -12.52 3.49
C GLU A 356 27.60 -12.52 3.64
N ALA A 357 26.92 -11.43 3.27
CA ALA A 357 25.46 -11.37 3.28
C ALA A 357 24.85 -12.52 2.44
N ALA A 358 25.33 -12.71 1.22
CA ALA A 358 24.87 -13.81 0.37
C ALA A 358 25.14 -15.19 0.96
N ARG A 359 26.28 -15.39 1.64
CA ARG A 359 26.63 -16.67 2.29
C ARG A 359 25.67 -16.98 3.41
N ILE A 360 25.40 -16.03 4.31
CA ILE A 360 24.44 -16.22 5.41
C ILE A 360 23.11 -16.68 4.81
N LEU A 361 22.70 -16.04 3.73
CA LEU A 361 21.45 -16.30 3.07
C LEU A 361 21.31 -17.63 2.34
N GLY A 362 22.32 -17.99 1.55
CA GLY A 362 22.31 -19.24 0.81
C GLY A 362 22.41 -20.45 1.72
N SER A 363 22.88 -20.24 2.95
CA SER A 363 22.98 -21.27 3.98
C SER A 363 21.82 -21.30 4.97
N THR A 364 20.95 -20.28 4.98
CA THR A 364 19.83 -20.24 5.94
C THR A 364 18.77 -21.30 5.65
N LYS A 365 18.10 -21.74 6.73
CA LYS A 365 17.02 -22.74 6.73
C LYS A 365 15.63 -22.11 6.81
N SER A 366 15.54 -20.88 7.26
CA SER A 366 14.31 -20.09 7.41
C SER A 366 14.59 -18.64 7.04
N LEU A 367 13.59 -17.99 6.44
CA LEU A 367 13.73 -16.62 5.97
C LEU A 367 12.42 -15.84 5.97
N VAL A 368 12.36 -14.84 6.83
CA VAL A 368 11.45 -13.70 6.71
C VAL A 368 12.14 -12.51 6.09
N SER A 369 11.57 -12.07 4.98
CA SER A 369 11.95 -10.84 4.33
C SER A 369 10.99 -9.73 4.71
N THR A 370 11.51 -8.62 5.23
CA THR A 370 10.73 -7.40 5.51
C THR A 370 11.35 -6.18 4.83
N ALA A 371 10.49 -5.29 4.38
CA ALA A 371 10.88 -3.97 3.91
C ALA A 371 9.85 -2.91 4.31
N LEU A 372 10.28 -1.65 4.20
CA LEU A 372 9.49 -0.48 4.53
C LEU A 372 9.84 0.67 3.58
N GLN A 373 9.54 1.91 3.98
CA GLN A 373 9.71 3.12 3.17
C GLN A 373 11.13 3.35 2.63
N GLY A 374 12.17 2.76 3.23
CA GLY A 374 13.54 2.80 2.69
C GLY A 374 13.70 2.05 1.35
N VAL A 375 12.79 1.13 1.04
CA VAL A 375 12.68 0.47 -0.28
C VAL A 375 11.57 1.12 -1.10
N TYR A 376 10.38 1.31 -0.51
CA TYR A 376 9.18 1.72 -1.25
C TYR A 376 9.20 3.16 -1.79
N GLN A 377 9.99 4.04 -1.18
CA GLN A 377 10.09 5.44 -1.58
C GLN A 377 11.48 5.77 -2.15
N SER A 378 12.19 4.74 -2.61
CA SER A 378 13.55 4.82 -3.15
C SER A 378 13.54 4.54 -4.65
N ASN A 379 14.71 4.65 -5.26
CA ASN A 379 14.90 4.38 -6.68
C ASN A 379 14.48 2.95 -7.07
N GLN A 380 13.75 2.83 -8.20
CA GLN A 380 13.22 1.55 -8.70
C GLN A 380 12.53 0.70 -7.62
N ALA A 381 11.60 1.32 -6.89
CA ALA A 381 10.99 0.75 -5.68
C ALA A 381 10.33 -0.61 -5.93
N THR A 382 9.49 -0.73 -6.96
CA THR A 382 8.78 -1.99 -7.26
C THR A 382 9.73 -3.08 -7.70
N ALA A 383 10.70 -2.77 -8.56
CA ALA A 383 11.71 -3.73 -9.00
C ALA A 383 12.54 -4.25 -7.82
N SER A 384 12.94 -3.35 -6.90
CA SER A 384 13.70 -3.68 -5.69
C SER A 384 12.90 -4.58 -4.74
N ALA A 385 11.62 -4.27 -4.51
CA ALA A 385 10.74 -5.10 -3.69
C ALA A 385 10.51 -6.50 -4.33
N CYS A 386 10.39 -6.59 -5.65
CA CYS A 386 10.34 -7.90 -6.33
C CYS A 386 11.63 -8.71 -6.14
N GLN A 387 12.80 -8.06 -6.05
CA GLN A 387 14.05 -8.77 -5.76
C GLN A 387 14.05 -9.38 -4.36
N ILE A 388 13.42 -8.73 -3.39
CA ILE A 388 13.23 -9.31 -2.06
C ILE A 388 12.37 -10.59 -2.16
N ASN A 389 11.28 -10.55 -2.92
CA ASN A 389 10.42 -11.71 -3.14
C ASN A 389 11.16 -12.87 -3.84
N ASN A 390 11.99 -12.54 -4.85
CA ASN A 390 12.80 -13.53 -5.57
C ASN A 390 13.71 -14.33 -4.63
N ILE A 391 14.23 -13.74 -3.54
CA ILE A 391 15.10 -14.44 -2.59
C ILE A 391 14.34 -15.61 -1.95
N ASN A 392 13.17 -15.32 -1.38
CA ASN A 392 12.32 -16.34 -0.76
C ASN A 392 11.91 -17.42 -1.76
N LEU A 393 11.55 -17.03 -2.99
CA LEU A 393 11.16 -17.94 -4.06
C LEU A 393 12.29 -18.87 -4.50
N LEU A 394 13.50 -18.35 -4.71
CA LEU A 394 14.67 -19.16 -5.11
C LEU A 394 15.10 -20.15 -4.04
N ARG A 395 14.81 -19.85 -2.77
CA ARG A 395 15.12 -20.70 -1.62
C ARG A 395 13.98 -21.63 -1.22
N GLY A 396 12.80 -21.50 -1.83
CA GLY A 396 11.60 -22.23 -1.39
C GLY A 396 11.19 -21.94 0.06
N LEU A 397 11.55 -20.75 0.57
CA LEU A 397 11.30 -20.30 1.94
C LEU A 397 10.09 -19.38 1.97
N ILE A 398 8.93 -19.96 1.66
CA ILE A 398 7.62 -19.31 1.69
C ILE A 398 6.54 -20.32 2.11
N GLY A 399 5.51 -19.87 2.81
CA GLY A 399 4.41 -20.72 3.27
C GLY A 399 4.85 -21.75 4.31
N LYS A 400 5.93 -21.50 5.06
CA LYS A 400 6.44 -22.37 6.12
C LYS A 400 6.73 -21.53 7.37
N PRO A 401 6.67 -22.09 8.59
CA PRO A 401 7.06 -21.36 9.80
C PRO A 401 8.46 -20.75 9.67
N GLY A 402 8.57 -19.45 10.00
CA GLY A 402 9.81 -18.68 9.87
C GLY A 402 10.20 -18.33 8.44
N SER A 403 9.33 -18.58 7.47
CA SER A 403 9.64 -18.45 6.04
C SER A 403 8.51 -17.77 5.27
N GLY A 404 8.69 -16.50 4.97
CA GLY A 404 7.68 -15.68 4.31
C GLY A 404 8.18 -14.30 3.90
N VAL A 405 7.32 -13.58 3.20
CA VAL A 405 7.55 -12.17 2.87
C VAL A 405 6.54 -11.34 3.64
N LEU A 406 7.04 -10.30 4.32
CA LEU A 406 6.28 -9.29 5.06
C LEU A 406 6.67 -7.90 4.56
N GLN A 407 6.11 -7.50 3.42
CA GLN A 407 6.22 -6.13 2.94
C GLN A 407 5.29 -5.24 3.80
N MET A 408 5.81 -4.68 4.90
CA MET A 408 4.98 -4.11 5.96
C MET A 408 4.17 -2.88 5.54
N ASN A 409 2.99 -2.73 6.15
CA ASN A 409 2.16 -1.54 6.03
C ASN A 409 2.64 -0.44 7.00
N GLY A 410 2.66 0.81 6.56
CA GLY A 410 3.04 1.94 7.43
C GLY A 410 1.88 2.66 8.11
N GLN A 411 0.63 2.30 7.78
CA GLN A 411 -0.61 2.89 8.28
C GLN A 411 -1.55 1.76 8.72
N PRO A 412 -2.36 1.97 9.78
CA PRO A 412 -3.08 0.90 10.47
C PRO A 412 -4.11 0.19 9.61
N THR A 413 -4.76 0.89 8.68
CA THR A 413 -5.84 0.33 7.86
C THR A 413 -5.54 0.41 6.36
N ALA A 414 -4.25 0.58 6.01
CA ALA A 414 -3.83 0.60 4.62
C ALA A 414 -4.24 -0.66 3.87
N GLN A 415 -4.30 -1.82 4.53
CA GLN A 415 -4.76 -3.05 3.90
C GLN A 415 -6.24 -2.95 3.49
N ASN A 416 -7.13 -2.43 4.35
CA ASN A 416 -8.54 -2.30 3.99
C ASN A 416 -8.77 -1.38 2.80
N ASN A 417 -8.03 -0.27 2.73
CA ASN A 417 -8.12 0.65 1.61
C ASN A 417 -7.83 -0.05 0.27
N ARG A 418 -6.82 -0.95 0.24
CA ARG A 418 -6.46 -1.76 -0.94
C ARG A 418 -7.46 -2.88 -1.20
N GLU A 419 -7.89 -3.59 -0.15
CA GLU A 419 -8.89 -4.64 -0.23
C GLU A 419 -10.17 -4.13 -0.89
N THR A 420 -10.69 -2.98 -0.44
CA THR A 420 -11.92 -2.40 -0.98
C THR A 420 -11.73 -1.63 -2.29
N GLY A 421 -10.49 -1.40 -2.72
CA GLY A 421 -10.19 -0.70 -3.97
C GLY A 421 -10.38 0.82 -3.91
N CYS A 422 -10.14 1.43 -2.75
CA CYS A 422 -10.23 2.88 -2.56
C CYS A 422 -8.90 3.60 -2.78
N ASP A 423 -7.83 2.88 -3.05
CA ASP A 423 -6.61 3.37 -3.70
C ASP A 423 -6.74 3.45 -5.23
N GLY A 424 -7.87 3.02 -5.78
CA GLY A 424 -8.19 3.14 -7.20
C GLY A 424 -8.30 1.77 -7.89
N GLU A 425 -7.68 0.74 -7.34
CA GLU A 425 -7.87 -0.69 -7.66
C GLU A 425 -9.31 -1.16 -7.38
N PHE A 426 -9.75 -2.37 -7.75
CA PHE A 426 -11.14 -2.79 -7.58
C PHE A 426 -11.38 -3.73 -6.37
N PRO A 427 -12.57 -3.67 -5.74
CA PRO A 427 -12.92 -4.45 -4.56
C PRO A 427 -12.57 -5.93 -4.64
N ALA A 428 -11.99 -6.43 -3.55
CA ALA A 428 -11.52 -7.80 -3.34
C ALA A 428 -10.53 -8.26 -4.41
N PHE A 429 -9.58 -7.38 -4.70
CA PHE A 429 -8.46 -7.60 -5.61
C PHE A 429 -8.91 -8.07 -7.00
N ARG A 430 -9.89 -7.36 -7.57
CA ARG A 430 -10.39 -7.65 -8.91
C ARG A 430 -9.54 -6.92 -9.96
N ASN A 431 -9.08 -7.66 -10.95
CA ASN A 431 -8.40 -7.11 -12.12
C ASN A 431 -9.38 -6.34 -13.03
N ASN A 432 -9.13 -5.04 -13.24
CA ASN A 432 -9.93 -4.15 -14.10
C ASN A 432 -9.91 -4.55 -15.59
N GLN A 433 -8.85 -5.24 -16.03
CA GLN A 433 -8.73 -5.75 -17.40
C GLN A 433 -9.42 -7.10 -17.58
N ASN A 434 -9.81 -7.79 -16.50
CA ASN A 434 -10.53 -9.05 -16.59
C ASN A 434 -12.05 -8.81 -16.67
N SER A 435 -12.61 -9.03 -17.86
CA SER A 435 -14.05 -8.84 -18.12
C SER A 435 -14.95 -9.65 -17.17
N ARG A 436 -14.55 -10.86 -16.77
CA ARG A 436 -15.33 -11.70 -15.85
C ARG A 436 -15.38 -11.10 -14.45
N HIS A 437 -14.28 -10.53 -13.98
CA HIS A 437 -14.25 -9.84 -12.68
C HIS A 437 -15.17 -8.63 -12.68
N MET A 438 -15.19 -7.84 -13.76
CA MET A 438 -16.04 -6.65 -13.85
C MET A 438 -17.53 -7.02 -14.00
N GLU A 439 -17.84 -8.11 -14.72
CA GLU A 439 -19.20 -8.68 -14.77
C GLU A 439 -19.67 -9.20 -13.42
N GLU A 440 -18.80 -9.89 -12.69
CA GLU A 440 -19.09 -10.38 -11.33
C GLU A 440 -19.37 -9.20 -10.39
N LEU A 441 -18.55 -8.16 -10.44
CA LEU A 441 -18.70 -6.97 -9.62
C LEU A 441 -19.99 -6.21 -9.95
N ALA A 442 -20.30 -6.02 -11.24
CA ALA A 442 -21.56 -5.43 -11.69
C ALA A 442 -22.78 -6.21 -11.16
N ARG A 443 -22.72 -7.55 -11.20
CA ARG A 443 -23.76 -8.42 -10.64
C ARG A 443 -23.89 -8.28 -9.13
N LEU A 444 -22.78 -8.23 -8.40
CA LEU A 444 -22.75 -8.08 -6.94
C LEU A 444 -23.31 -6.73 -6.47
N TRP A 445 -23.04 -5.66 -7.23
CA TRP A 445 -23.57 -4.32 -7.00
C TRP A 445 -24.94 -4.09 -7.63
N ASN A 446 -25.47 -5.06 -8.39
CA ASN A 446 -26.73 -4.97 -9.10
C ASN A 446 -26.80 -3.76 -10.05
N ILE A 447 -25.72 -3.50 -10.80
CA ILE A 447 -25.65 -2.45 -11.83
C ILE A 447 -25.40 -3.06 -13.22
N GLU A 448 -25.55 -2.24 -14.26
CA GLU A 448 -25.14 -2.62 -15.62
C GLU A 448 -23.61 -2.59 -15.74
N LYS A 449 -23.05 -3.53 -16.51
CA LYS A 449 -21.59 -3.65 -16.68
C LYS A 449 -20.94 -2.37 -17.21
N ILE A 450 -21.60 -1.69 -18.16
CA ILE A 450 -21.11 -0.44 -18.74
C ILE A 450 -20.93 0.68 -17.70
N HIS A 451 -21.67 0.62 -16.59
CA HIS A 451 -21.58 1.57 -15.47
C HIS A 451 -20.48 1.22 -14.46
N VAL A 452 -19.73 0.14 -14.66
CA VAL A 452 -18.48 -0.11 -13.92
C VAL A 452 -17.36 0.63 -14.64
N PRO A 453 -16.74 1.65 -14.03
CA PRO A 453 -15.81 2.50 -14.77
C PRO A 453 -14.42 1.85 -14.74
N HIS A 454 -14.10 0.99 -15.72
CA HIS A 454 -12.90 0.12 -15.68
C HIS A 454 -12.01 0.14 -16.93
N TRP A 455 -12.22 1.08 -17.87
CA TRP A 455 -11.52 1.17 -19.16
C TRP A 455 -10.03 1.51 -19.08
N SER A 456 -9.56 2.04 -17.95
CA SER A 456 -8.16 2.43 -17.77
C SER A 456 -7.59 1.87 -16.47
N GLN A 457 -6.27 2.00 -16.32
CA GLN A 457 -5.62 1.82 -15.03
C GLN A 457 -6.21 2.80 -13.99
N PRO A 458 -6.19 2.44 -12.69
CA PRO A 458 -6.54 3.32 -11.59
C PRO A 458 -5.91 4.71 -11.69
N THR A 459 -6.67 5.77 -11.39
CA THR A 459 -6.15 7.14 -11.44
C THR A 459 -5.36 7.44 -10.17
N HIS A 460 -4.04 7.38 -10.24
CA HIS A 460 -3.17 7.75 -9.12
C HIS A 460 -3.12 9.27 -8.87
N ILE A 461 -2.76 9.67 -7.65
CA ILE A 461 -2.80 11.06 -7.16
C ILE A 461 -2.02 12.05 -8.03
N GLU A 462 -0.89 11.67 -8.63
CA GLU A 462 -0.17 12.55 -9.57
C GLU A 462 -1.06 12.96 -10.75
N ASN A 463 -1.78 11.99 -11.35
CA ASN A 463 -2.73 12.29 -12.42
C ASN A 463 -3.93 13.07 -11.89
N LEU A 464 -4.40 12.80 -10.66
CA LEU A 464 -5.45 13.61 -10.05
C LEU A 464 -5.04 15.08 -9.94
N LEU A 465 -3.83 15.38 -9.45
CA LEU A 465 -3.30 16.75 -9.36
C LEU A 465 -3.20 17.38 -10.75
N LYS A 466 -2.70 16.63 -11.75
CA LYS A 466 -2.64 17.10 -13.14
C LYS A 466 -4.02 17.42 -13.69
N PHE A 467 -4.99 16.53 -13.50
CA PHE A 467 -6.37 16.73 -13.94
C PHE A 467 -7.06 17.89 -13.21
N MET A 468 -6.69 18.18 -11.96
CA MET A 468 -7.12 19.41 -11.28
C MET A 468 -6.52 20.66 -11.92
N SER A 469 -5.21 20.65 -12.21
CA SER A 469 -4.50 21.76 -12.86
C SER A 469 -4.97 22.02 -14.29
N ASP A 470 -5.18 20.97 -15.09
CA ASP A 470 -5.71 21.04 -16.46
C ASP A 470 -7.22 21.34 -16.47
N GLY A 471 -7.85 21.18 -15.30
CA GLY A 471 -9.24 21.49 -15.07
C GLY A 471 -10.26 20.44 -15.50
N SER A 472 -9.80 19.22 -15.80
CA SER A 472 -10.68 18.06 -16.00
C SER A 472 -11.40 17.67 -14.71
N ILE A 473 -10.72 17.75 -13.56
CA ILE A 473 -11.33 17.62 -12.23
C ILE A 473 -11.69 19.01 -11.71
N ARG A 474 -12.93 19.15 -11.23
CA ARG A 474 -13.53 20.39 -10.70
C ARG A 474 -14.04 20.24 -9.28
N MET A 475 -14.08 19.02 -8.75
CA MET A 475 -14.37 18.75 -7.35
C MET A 475 -13.46 17.66 -6.82
N VAL A 476 -12.85 17.90 -5.67
CA VAL A 476 -12.07 16.90 -4.94
C VAL A 476 -12.55 16.78 -3.50
N TRP A 477 -12.79 15.55 -3.06
CA TRP A 477 -13.14 15.22 -1.69
C TRP A 477 -11.95 14.56 -0.99
N ILE A 478 -11.37 15.26 -0.03
CA ILE A 478 -10.19 14.82 0.72
C ILE A 478 -10.63 14.33 2.10
N SER A 479 -10.33 13.07 2.44
CA SER A 479 -10.77 12.45 3.71
C SER A 479 -9.61 11.89 4.52
N GLY A 480 -9.47 12.34 5.77
CA GLY A 480 -8.53 11.79 6.75
C GLY A 480 -7.05 11.93 6.37
N THR A 481 -6.69 12.86 5.49
CA THR A 481 -5.31 13.09 5.04
C THR A 481 -5.02 14.57 4.80
N ASN A 482 -3.73 14.93 4.88
CA ASN A 482 -3.25 16.30 4.80
C ASN A 482 -2.20 16.48 3.67
N PRO A 483 -2.64 16.46 2.39
CA PRO A 483 -1.77 16.53 1.21
C PRO A 483 -0.86 17.75 1.18
N LEU A 484 -1.26 18.90 1.75
CA LEU A 484 -0.45 20.12 1.78
C LEU A 484 0.77 20.05 2.72
N VAL A 485 0.99 18.90 3.35
CA VAL A 485 2.21 18.56 4.08
C VAL A 485 2.80 17.24 3.58
N SER A 486 1.97 16.24 3.26
CA SER A 486 2.45 14.88 2.98
C SER A 486 2.77 14.57 1.52
N LEU A 487 2.27 15.33 0.54
CA LEU A 487 2.61 15.09 -0.88
C LEU A 487 4.04 15.55 -1.19
N PRO A 488 4.72 14.94 -2.18
CA PRO A 488 5.95 15.51 -2.73
C PRO A 488 5.64 16.79 -3.50
N ASP A 489 6.66 17.62 -3.74
CA ASP A 489 6.54 18.90 -4.45
C ASP A 489 5.35 19.74 -3.96
N LEU A 490 5.45 20.19 -2.72
CA LEU A 490 4.36 20.93 -2.07
C LEU A 490 3.95 22.21 -2.80
N ALA A 491 4.83 22.78 -3.64
CA ALA A 491 4.49 23.91 -4.49
C ALA A 491 3.44 23.49 -5.54
N ALA A 492 3.71 22.43 -6.29
CA ALA A 492 2.77 21.89 -7.28
C ALA A 492 1.45 21.42 -6.63
N ALA A 493 1.54 20.75 -5.47
CA ALA A 493 0.35 20.31 -4.74
C ALA A 493 -0.54 21.48 -4.29
N ARG A 494 0.05 22.57 -3.78
CA ARG A 494 -0.70 23.79 -3.40
C ARG A 494 -1.33 24.44 -4.62
N ASP A 495 -0.59 24.54 -5.73
CA ASP A 495 -1.11 25.16 -6.94
C ASP A 495 -2.30 24.39 -7.51
N ALA A 496 -2.24 23.06 -7.56
CA ALA A 496 -3.36 22.22 -7.99
C ALA A 496 -4.58 22.34 -7.05
N LEU A 497 -4.38 22.29 -5.73
CA LEU A 497 -5.47 22.29 -4.75
C LEU A 497 -6.08 23.68 -4.49
N THR A 498 -5.45 24.75 -4.98
CA THR A 498 -5.95 26.13 -4.82
C THR A 498 -6.41 26.78 -6.13
N GLN A 499 -6.59 25.99 -7.20
CA GLN A 499 -7.17 26.47 -8.46
C GLN A 499 -8.52 27.17 -8.22
N PRO A 500 -8.78 28.37 -8.77
CA PRO A 500 -10.00 29.14 -8.49
C PRO A 500 -11.30 28.36 -8.72
N GLU A 501 -11.35 27.53 -9.75
CA GLU A 501 -12.52 26.77 -10.20
C GLU A 501 -12.65 25.38 -9.55
N LEU A 502 -11.69 24.97 -8.71
CA LEU A 502 -11.72 23.69 -8.01
C LEU A 502 -12.50 23.81 -6.69
N PHE A 503 -13.56 23.02 -6.54
CA PHE A 503 -14.32 22.87 -5.30
C PHE A 503 -13.70 21.79 -4.40
N VAL A 504 -13.21 22.19 -3.23
CA VAL A 504 -12.45 21.33 -2.31
C VAL A 504 -13.29 21.01 -1.06
N ILE A 505 -13.54 19.73 -0.82
CA ILE A 505 -14.15 19.25 0.41
C ILE A 505 -13.05 18.63 1.28
N CYS A 506 -12.98 19.03 2.54
CA CYS A 506 -12.07 18.41 3.52
C CYS A 506 -12.87 17.79 4.66
N GLN A 507 -12.79 16.46 4.76
CA GLN A 507 -13.36 15.68 5.85
C GLN A 507 -12.23 15.28 6.79
N ASP A 508 -12.14 15.96 7.93
CA ASP A 508 -11.02 15.81 8.87
C ASP A 508 -11.51 15.96 10.32
N ILE A 509 -10.66 15.53 11.24
CA ILE A 509 -10.87 15.63 12.69
C ILE A 509 -10.31 16.95 13.26
N TYR A 510 -9.36 17.59 12.57
CA TYR A 510 -8.69 18.83 12.99
C TYR A 510 -8.64 19.88 11.88
N MET A 511 -8.47 21.15 12.27
CA MET A 511 -8.11 22.21 11.32
C MET A 511 -6.65 22.01 10.85
N THR A 512 -6.49 21.32 9.73
CA THR A 512 -5.20 21.07 9.06
C THR A 512 -4.92 22.13 8.00
N GLU A 513 -3.71 22.12 7.44
CA GLU A 513 -3.31 22.94 6.30
C GLU A 513 -4.24 22.71 5.11
N THR A 514 -4.65 21.46 4.88
CA THR A 514 -5.60 21.09 3.84
C THR A 514 -7.02 21.55 4.17
N ALA A 515 -7.46 21.43 5.42
CA ALA A 515 -8.77 21.96 5.84
C ALA A 515 -8.83 23.49 5.68
N ALA A 516 -7.75 24.20 5.98
CA ALA A 516 -7.69 25.66 5.91
C ALA A 516 -7.92 26.24 4.51
N ILE A 517 -7.67 25.46 3.44
CA ILE A 517 -7.93 25.87 2.04
C ILE A 517 -9.28 25.39 1.50
N ALA A 518 -10.00 24.52 2.24
CA ALA A 518 -11.20 23.87 1.73
C ALA A 518 -12.36 24.87 1.54
N ASP A 519 -13.27 24.53 0.63
CA ASP A 519 -14.54 25.24 0.43
C ASP A 519 -15.61 24.74 1.40
N VAL A 520 -15.59 23.44 1.73
CA VAL A 520 -16.42 22.82 2.77
C VAL A 520 -15.57 21.95 3.68
N ILE A 521 -15.75 22.08 4.99
CA ILE A 521 -15.13 21.23 5.99
C ILE A 521 -16.21 20.41 6.69
N LEU A 522 -16.03 19.09 6.75
CA LEU A 522 -16.93 18.15 7.41
C LEU A 522 -16.22 17.55 8.64
N PRO A 523 -16.73 17.77 9.87
CA PRO A 523 -16.11 17.24 11.08
C PRO A 523 -16.32 15.72 11.17
N ALA A 524 -15.23 14.96 11.15
CA ALA A 524 -15.26 13.50 11.24
C ALA A 524 -15.08 12.99 12.67
N ALA A 525 -15.61 11.79 12.93
CA ALA A 525 -15.37 11.03 14.16
C ALA A 525 -14.02 10.32 14.09
N GLN A 526 -13.22 10.39 15.14
CA GLN A 526 -11.99 9.60 15.26
C GLN A 526 -12.29 8.18 15.75
N TRP A 527 -11.31 7.29 15.66
CA TRP A 527 -11.42 5.85 15.91
C TRP A 527 -12.41 5.41 17.00
N GLY A 528 -12.16 5.70 18.29
CA GLY A 528 -13.05 5.26 19.38
C GLY A 528 -14.40 5.96 19.44
N GLU A 529 -14.65 6.94 18.58
CA GLU A 529 -15.94 7.59 18.41
C GLU A 529 -16.85 6.86 17.40
N LYS A 530 -16.34 5.79 16.77
CA LYS A 530 -17.04 5.00 15.73
C LYS A 530 -16.69 3.50 15.79
N THR A 531 -17.53 2.69 15.16
CA THR A 531 -17.36 1.22 15.06
C THR A 531 -16.95 0.84 13.64
N GLY A 532 -16.03 -0.09 13.49
CA GLY A 532 -15.66 -0.66 12.20
C GLY A 532 -14.45 -1.59 12.27
N CYS A 533 -14.18 -2.31 11.19
CA CYS A 533 -13.06 -3.24 11.09
C CYS A 533 -11.80 -2.55 10.58
N PHE A 534 -10.65 -3.06 11.05
CA PHE A 534 -9.35 -2.72 10.50
C PHE A 534 -8.50 -3.97 10.26
N THR A 535 -7.65 -3.95 9.23
CA THR A 535 -6.80 -5.07 8.82
C THR A 535 -5.34 -4.65 8.80
N ASN A 536 -4.51 -5.38 9.54
CA ASN A 536 -3.09 -5.10 9.70
C ASN A 536 -2.24 -5.70 8.56
N ALA A 537 -0.91 -5.50 8.60
CA ALA A 537 -0.01 -5.92 7.53
C ALA A 537 -0.03 -7.43 7.26
N ASP A 538 -0.11 -8.25 8.31
CA ASP A 538 -0.17 -9.72 8.20
C ASP A 538 -1.57 -10.27 7.86
N ARG A 539 -2.50 -9.39 7.42
CA ARG A 539 -3.87 -9.72 7.02
C ARG A 539 -4.83 -10.01 8.18
N THR A 540 -4.41 -9.76 9.42
CA THR A 540 -5.26 -9.92 10.60
C THR A 540 -6.34 -8.85 10.64
N VAL A 541 -7.60 -9.28 10.61
CA VAL A 541 -8.80 -8.46 10.74
C VAL A 541 -9.16 -8.32 12.21
N HIS A 542 -9.37 -7.08 12.65
CA HIS A 542 -9.82 -6.72 13.99
C HIS A 542 -11.10 -5.90 13.91
N LEU A 543 -11.92 -5.96 14.96
CA LEU A 543 -13.09 -5.10 15.13
C LEU A 543 -12.82 -4.03 16.19
N SER A 544 -13.04 -2.77 15.84
CA SER A 544 -13.10 -1.65 16.78
C SER A 544 -14.54 -1.32 17.12
N MET A 545 -14.85 -1.21 18.40
CA MET A 545 -16.17 -0.78 18.88
C MET A 545 -16.16 0.69 19.29
N LYS A 546 -17.20 1.43 18.88
CA LYS A 546 -17.46 2.77 19.39
C LYS A 546 -17.54 2.73 20.91
N ALA A 547 -16.75 3.57 21.55
CA ALA A 547 -16.63 3.65 23.00
C ALA A 547 -17.11 4.99 23.57
N VAL A 548 -16.95 6.08 22.83
CA VAL A 548 -17.40 7.43 23.21
C VAL A 548 -18.19 8.08 22.08
N ASP A 549 -18.96 9.11 22.38
CA ASP A 549 -19.60 9.92 21.34
C ASP A 549 -18.62 10.92 20.72
N PRO A 550 -18.71 11.17 19.40
CA PRO A 550 -17.90 12.19 18.74
C PRO A 550 -18.25 13.60 19.27
N PRO A 551 -17.28 14.53 19.31
CA PRO A 551 -17.51 15.87 19.86
C PRO A 551 -18.38 16.74 18.96
N GLY A 552 -19.28 17.51 19.58
CA GLY A 552 -20.17 18.42 18.87
C GLY A 552 -21.10 17.67 17.91
N GLU A 553 -21.08 18.06 16.64
CA GLU A 553 -21.84 17.46 15.55
C GLU A 553 -20.98 16.55 14.65
N ALA A 554 -19.75 16.18 15.07
CA ALA A 554 -18.90 15.30 14.27
C ALA A 554 -19.58 13.93 14.00
N ARG A 555 -19.41 13.39 12.80
CA ARG A 555 -20.05 12.14 12.35
C ARG A 555 -19.02 11.11 11.90
N SER A 556 -19.34 9.81 11.97
CA SER A 556 -18.49 8.78 11.38
C SER A 556 -18.34 9.00 9.87
N ASP A 557 -17.19 8.66 9.29
CA ASP A 557 -16.99 8.78 7.84
C ASP A 557 -18.03 7.95 7.08
N LEU A 558 -18.44 6.81 7.65
CA LEU A 558 -19.54 5.99 7.12
C LEU A 558 -20.85 6.79 7.03
N ASP A 559 -21.27 7.44 8.11
CA ASP A 559 -22.53 8.20 8.12
C ASP A 559 -22.51 9.33 7.09
N ILE A 560 -21.37 9.98 6.91
CA ILE A 560 -21.17 11.05 5.93
C ILE A 560 -21.35 10.51 4.51
N PHE A 561 -20.70 9.40 4.16
CA PHE A 561 -20.83 8.78 2.83
C PHE A 561 -22.24 8.24 2.57
N LEU A 562 -22.89 7.64 3.58
CA LEU A 562 -24.26 7.18 3.46
C LEU A 562 -25.25 8.35 3.29
N ASP A 563 -25.07 9.47 4.01
CA ASP A 563 -25.90 10.67 3.83
C ASP A 563 -25.73 11.25 2.42
N TYR A 564 -24.49 11.36 1.94
CA TYR A 564 -24.21 11.77 0.55
C TYR A 564 -24.94 10.88 -0.46
N GLY A 565 -24.80 9.56 -0.34
CA GLY A 565 -25.44 8.60 -1.23
C GLY A 565 -26.97 8.70 -1.25
N ARG A 566 -27.60 8.90 -0.08
CA ARG A 566 -29.06 9.11 0.02
C ARG A 566 -29.51 10.40 -0.65
N ARG A 567 -28.79 11.50 -0.48
CA ARG A 567 -29.14 12.81 -1.09
C ARG A 567 -28.88 12.84 -2.60
N MET A 568 -27.85 12.14 -3.06
CA MET A 568 -27.61 11.89 -4.48
C MET A 568 -28.64 10.94 -5.08
N ARG A 569 -29.32 10.13 -4.24
CA ARG A 569 -30.33 9.14 -4.62
C ARG A 569 -29.75 8.04 -5.52
N PHE A 570 -28.58 7.50 -5.16
CA PHE A 570 -27.99 6.39 -5.91
C PHE A 570 -28.89 5.15 -5.84
N LYS A 571 -29.27 4.65 -7.01
CA LYS A 571 -30.12 3.47 -7.19
C LYS A 571 -29.38 2.36 -7.90
N ASP A 572 -29.72 1.13 -7.58
CA ASP A 572 -29.34 -0.03 -8.37
C ASP A 572 -30.29 -0.22 -9.57
N LYS A 573 -30.02 -1.21 -10.42
CA LYS A 573 -30.86 -1.47 -11.62
C LYS A 573 -32.28 -1.95 -11.30
N SER A 574 -32.56 -2.34 -10.05
CA SER A 574 -33.91 -2.68 -9.58
C SER A 574 -34.69 -1.48 -9.05
N GLY A 575 -34.06 -0.30 -8.96
CA GLY A 575 -34.63 0.91 -8.36
C GLY A 575 -34.50 0.97 -6.82
N SER A 576 -33.80 0.00 -6.22
CA SER A 576 -33.50 -0.02 -4.79
C SER A 576 -32.36 0.93 -4.45
N ASP A 577 -32.26 1.39 -3.21
CA ASP A 577 -31.12 2.20 -2.77
C ASP A 577 -29.82 1.39 -2.88
N LEU A 578 -28.79 1.97 -3.51
CA LEU A 578 -27.47 1.33 -3.64
C LEU A 578 -26.74 1.18 -2.30
N LEU A 579 -27.02 2.10 -1.38
CA LEU A 579 -26.43 2.20 -0.04
C LEU A 579 -27.54 2.17 1.04
N PRO A 580 -28.28 1.05 1.20
CA PRO A 580 -29.46 0.99 2.05
C PRO A 580 -29.15 0.95 3.55
N TRP A 581 -27.88 0.92 3.91
CA TRP A 581 -27.40 0.63 5.26
C TRP A 581 -27.56 1.82 6.22
N ARG A 582 -27.61 1.48 7.50
CA ARG A 582 -27.68 2.41 8.63
C ARG A 582 -26.68 2.05 9.73
N LYS A 583 -26.10 0.86 9.70
CA LYS A 583 -25.12 0.39 10.69
C LYS A 583 -23.86 -0.16 10.01
N PRO A 584 -22.67 -0.01 10.61
CA PRO A 584 -21.42 -0.58 10.08
C PRO A 584 -21.53 -2.08 9.77
N GLU A 585 -22.12 -2.86 10.66
CA GLU A 585 -22.25 -4.33 10.50
C GLU A 585 -23.02 -4.73 9.23
N GLU A 586 -24.01 -3.93 8.80
CA GLU A 586 -24.75 -4.21 7.56
C GLU A 586 -23.86 -4.03 6.31
N VAL A 587 -22.92 -3.08 6.38
CA VAL A 587 -21.91 -2.84 5.36
C VAL A 587 -20.86 -3.95 5.37
N PHE A 588 -20.44 -4.41 6.55
CA PHE A 588 -19.58 -5.56 6.72
C PHE A 588 -20.19 -6.84 6.11
N GLU A 589 -21.47 -7.10 6.35
CA GLU A 589 -22.18 -8.24 5.74
C GLU A 589 -22.30 -8.10 4.21
N ALA A 590 -22.36 -6.87 3.68
CA ALA A 590 -22.27 -6.65 2.25
C ALA A 590 -20.85 -6.91 1.70
N TRP A 591 -19.82 -6.47 2.43
CA TRP A 591 -18.43 -6.74 2.09
C TRP A 591 -18.11 -8.24 2.06
N LYS A 592 -18.64 -9.02 3.00
CA LYS A 592 -18.51 -10.49 3.03
C LYS A 592 -18.97 -11.14 1.73
N ARG A 593 -20.05 -10.64 1.13
CA ARG A 593 -20.56 -11.16 -0.16
C ARG A 593 -19.64 -10.79 -1.33
N VAL A 594 -19.05 -9.60 -1.30
CA VAL A 594 -18.15 -9.13 -2.37
C VAL A 594 -16.78 -9.79 -2.32
N SER A 595 -16.31 -10.13 -1.13
CA SER A 595 -15.02 -10.78 -0.91
C SER A 595 -15.04 -12.31 -1.01
N ALA A 596 -16.22 -12.93 -0.93
CA ALA A 596 -16.37 -14.39 -1.00
C ALA A 596 -15.67 -14.98 -2.23
N GLY A 597 -14.82 -15.99 -2.02
CA GLY A 597 -14.06 -16.67 -3.08
C GLY A 597 -12.89 -15.88 -3.66
N ARG A 598 -12.64 -14.65 -3.21
CA ARG A 598 -11.47 -13.83 -3.58
C ARG A 598 -10.33 -14.03 -2.57
N PRO A 599 -9.10 -13.53 -2.82
CA PRO A 599 -7.97 -13.76 -1.92
C PRO A 599 -8.22 -13.28 -0.48
N CYS A 600 -8.82 -12.09 -0.34
CA CYS A 600 -9.27 -11.53 0.94
C CYS A 600 -10.69 -11.97 1.33
N ASP A 601 -10.95 -13.28 1.34
CA ASP A 601 -12.29 -13.83 1.65
C ASP A 601 -12.69 -13.63 3.13
N TYR A 602 -13.79 -12.91 3.37
CA TYR A 602 -14.33 -12.66 4.70
C TYR A 602 -15.60 -13.48 5.00
N SER A 603 -16.01 -14.39 4.10
CA SER A 603 -17.32 -15.07 4.18
C SER A 603 -17.55 -15.85 5.48
N GLY A 604 -16.49 -16.31 6.14
CA GLY A 604 -16.51 -16.98 7.44
C GLY A 604 -16.39 -16.05 8.66
N LEU A 605 -16.16 -14.76 8.47
CA LEU A 605 -16.06 -13.78 9.55
C LEU A 605 -17.44 -13.26 9.99
N SER A 606 -17.54 -12.86 11.25
CA SER A 606 -18.66 -12.10 11.81
C SER A 606 -18.13 -11.16 12.87
N TYR A 607 -18.89 -10.11 13.20
CA TYR A 607 -18.55 -9.24 14.33
C TYR A 607 -18.46 -10.04 15.63
N GLU A 608 -19.39 -10.98 15.87
CA GLU A 608 -19.34 -11.90 17.01
C GLU A 608 -18.02 -12.68 17.08
N LYS A 609 -17.54 -13.19 15.93
CA LYS A 609 -16.28 -13.92 15.87
C LYS A 609 -15.08 -13.03 16.21
N LEU A 610 -15.09 -11.79 15.72
CA LEU A 610 -14.03 -10.80 15.97
C LEU A 610 -14.06 -10.23 17.41
N LEU A 611 -15.18 -10.31 18.12
CA LEU A 611 -15.29 -9.92 19.54
C LEU A 611 -14.67 -10.95 20.50
N GLY A 612 -14.46 -12.19 20.07
CA GLY A 612 -14.12 -13.33 20.93
C GLY A 612 -12.63 -13.54 21.26
N GLY A 613 -11.70 -12.72 20.77
CA GLY A 613 -10.26 -12.90 20.99
C GLY A 613 -9.36 -12.01 20.11
N SER A 614 -8.11 -12.44 19.90
CA SER A 614 -7.19 -11.81 18.94
C SER A 614 -7.80 -11.85 17.53
N GLY A 615 -7.50 -10.84 16.70
CA GLY A 615 -8.04 -10.75 15.34
C GLY A 615 -7.76 -11.98 14.46
N ILE A 616 -8.43 -12.05 13.30
CA ILE A 616 -8.42 -13.26 12.44
C ILE A 616 -7.81 -12.93 11.09
N GLN A 617 -6.82 -13.71 10.67
CA GLN A 617 -6.19 -13.56 9.35
C GLN A 617 -7.09 -14.09 8.24
N TRP A 618 -7.44 -13.23 7.28
CA TRP A 618 -8.09 -13.71 6.06
C TRP A 618 -7.09 -14.53 5.21
N PRO A 619 -7.53 -15.43 4.30
CA PRO A 619 -8.91 -15.80 4.05
C PRO A 619 -9.52 -16.55 5.23
N CYS A 620 -10.76 -16.18 5.58
CA CYS A 620 -11.57 -16.86 6.57
C CYS A 620 -12.90 -17.24 5.93
N ASN A 621 -13.10 -18.53 5.67
CA ASN A 621 -14.22 -19.08 4.89
C ASN A 621 -14.52 -20.52 5.30
N SER A 622 -15.38 -21.24 4.56
CA SER A 622 -15.75 -22.63 4.90
C SER A 622 -14.57 -23.61 4.92
N GLN A 623 -13.51 -23.35 4.14
CA GLN A 623 -12.29 -24.16 4.13
C GLN A 623 -11.36 -23.78 5.30
N TYR A 624 -11.28 -22.49 5.62
CA TYR A 624 -10.45 -21.94 6.70
C TYR A 624 -11.34 -21.20 7.70
N PRO A 625 -12.14 -21.90 8.51
CA PRO A 625 -13.14 -21.25 9.36
C PRO A 625 -12.50 -20.36 10.41
N GLU A 626 -11.29 -20.66 10.89
CA GLU A 626 -10.55 -19.85 11.87
C GLU A 626 -9.52 -18.92 11.23
N GLY A 627 -9.66 -18.64 9.94
CA GLY A 627 -8.67 -17.90 9.17
C GLY A 627 -7.48 -18.76 8.73
N LYS A 628 -6.56 -18.14 7.97
CA LYS A 628 -5.37 -18.81 7.45
C LYS A 628 -4.12 -17.98 7.69
N GLU A 629 -3.29 -18.46 8.62
CA GLU A 629 -2.08 -17.78 9.06
C GLU A 629 -1.07 -17.53 7.94
N ARG A 630 -0.73 -18.56 7.15
CA ARG A 630 0.25 -18.46 6.06
C ARG A 630 -0.37 -18.74 4.71
N LEU A 631 -0.02 -17.94 3.72
CA LEU A 631 -0.38 -18.25 2.33
C LEU A 631 0.64 -19.20 1.72
N PHE A 632 0.20 -19.89 0.65
CA PHE A 632 1.08 -20.61 -0.27
C PHE A 632 1.86 -21.80 0.33
N GLU A 633 1.36 -22.41 1.42
CA GLU A 633 1.94 -23.64 2.01
C GLU A 633 2.08 -24.79 0.99
N ASN A 634 1.21 -24.82 -0.02
CA ASN A 634 1.22 -25.80 -1.11
C ASN A 634 1.98 -25.33 -2.36
N GLY A 635 2.60 -24.15 -2.34
CA GLY A 635 3.26 -23.56 -3.50
C GLY A 635 2.32 -23.20 -4.66
N ALA A 636 1.03 -23.00 -4.39
CA ALA A 636 0.05 -22.49 -5.36
C ALA A 636 -0.26 -21.02 -5.08
N PHE A 637 0.05 -20.18 -6.06
CA PHE A 637 -0.04 -18.72 -5.99
C PHE A 637 -1.28 -18.20 -6.72
N PHE A 638 -1.61 -16.92 -6.50
CA PHE A 638 -2.79 -16.27 -7.07
C PHE A 638 -2.57 -15.77 -8.50
N THR A 639 -1.75 -16.48 -9.29
CA THR A 639 -1.33 -16.11 -10.65
C THR A 639 -2.19 -16.72 -11.74
N ASP A 640 -3.23 -17.48 -11.40
CA ASP A 640 -4.19 -17.94 -12.41
C ASP A 640 -4.93 -16.77 -13.05
N ILE A 641 -5.10 -16.81 -14.37
CA ILE A 641 -5.62 -15.67 -15.15
C ILE A 641 -7.03 -15.22 -14.74
N ASP A 642 -7.87 -16.19 -14.35
CA ASP A 642 -9.23 -15.97 -13.88
C ASP A 642 -9.30 -15.55 -12.40
N TYR A 643 -8.13 -15.45 -11.73
CA TYR A 643 -8.03 -15.21 -10.30
C TYR A 643 -7.17 -13.98 -9.95
N CYS A 644 -6.06 -13.78 -10.66
CA CYS A 644 -5.08 -12.72 -10.40
C CYS A 644 -5.69 -11.30 -10.39
N GLU A 645 -5.14 -10.45 -9.54
CA GLU A 645 -5.51 -9.03 -9.43
C GLU A 645 -4.94 -8.20 -10.58
N SER A 646 -3.85 -8.65 -11.20
CA SER A 646 -3.20 -7.95 -12.31
C SER A 646 -2.51 -8.94 -13.24
N PHE A 647 -2.50 -8.61 -14.53
CA PHE A 647 -1.67 -9.29 -15.52
C PHE A 647 -0.19 -8.89 -15.43
N GLY A 648 0.16 -7.98 -14.52
CA GLY A 648 1.53 -7.55 -14.26
C GLY A 648 2.01 -6.48 -15.24
N HIS A 649 3.26 -6.07 -15.05
CA HIS A 649 3.87 -4.96 -15.79
C HIS A 649 5.30 -5.30 -16.24
N ASP A 650 5.75 -4.58 -17.26
CA ASP A 650 7.18 -4.46 -17.52
C ASP A 650 7.85 -3.62 -16.41
N LEU A 651 8.88 -4.18 -15.76
CA LEU A 651 9.50 -3.56 -14.58
C LEU A 651 10.23 -2.24 -14.86
N ASN A 652 10.62 -1.96 -16.11
CA ASN A 652 11.42 -0.79 -16.44
C ASN A 652 10.54 0.36 -16.93
N THR A 653 9.56 0.04 -17.78
CA THR A 653 8.68 1.01 -18.42
C THR A 653 7.38 1.24 -17.64
N GLY A 654 6.99 0.28 -16.78
CA GLY A 654 5.70 0.30 -16.11
C GLY A 654 4.51 0.02 -17.03
N ALA A 655 4.75 -0.40 -18.29
CA ALA A 655 3.68 -0.73 -19.21
C ALA A 655 2.92 -1.98 -18.72
N PRO A 656 1.58 -1.93 -18.62
CA PRO A 656 0.79 -3.09 -18.23
C PRO A 656 0.84 -4.17 -19.31
N LEU A 657 0.91 -5.43 -18.88
CA LEU A 657 0.80 -6.57 -19.77
C LEU A 657 -0.66 -6.73 -20.24
N THR A 658 -0.83 -7.08 -21.51
CA THR A 658 -2.15 -7.47 -22.02
C THR A 658 -2.51 -8.87 -21.53
N GLU A 659 -3.81 -9.18 -21.54
CA GLU A 659 -4.30 -10.53 -21.21
C GLU A 659 -3.59 -11.61 -22.04
N ASP A 660 -3.43 -11.38 -23.34
CA ASP A 660 -2.74 -12.29 -24.25
C ASP A 660 -1.25 -12.49 -23.91
N ALA A 661 -0.56 -11.42 -23.49
CA ALA A 661 0.82 -11.52 -23.04
C ALA A 661 0.92 -12.38 -21.76
N TYR A 662 -0.03 -12.22 -20.84
CA TYR A 662 -0.09 -13.02 -19.62
C TYR A 662 -0.47 -14.48 -19.89
N ARG A 663 -1.39 -14.75 -20.82
CA ARG A 663 -1.72 -16.11 -21.28
C ARG A 663 -0.49 -16.83 -21.83
N ARG A 664 0.36 -16.13 -22.60
CA ARG A 664 1.63 -16.68 -23.10
C ARG A 664 2.66 -16.93 -22.01
N LEU A 665 2.69 -16.10 -20.96
CA LEU A 665 3.54 -16.32 -19.79
C LEU A 665 3.15 -17.63 -19.06
N ASN A 666 1.86 -17.99 -19.09
CA ASN A 666 1.30 -19.22 -18.54
C ASN A 666 1.77 -19.52 -17.09
N PRO A 667 1.58 -18.59 -16.14
CA PRO A 667 1.99 -18.81 -14.76
C PRO A 667 1.26 -19.99 -14.11
N ALA A 668 -0.05 -20.13 -14.33
CA ALA A 668 -0.85 -21.31 -13.92
C ALA A 668 -0.67 -21.69 -12.45
N GLY A 669 -0.83 -20.72 -11.55
CA GLY A 669 -0.65 -20.90 -10.11
C GLY A 669 0.80 -20.96 -9.64
N ARG A 670 1.81 -20.74 -10.51
CA ARG A 670 3.22 -20.62 -10.14
C ARG A 670 3.61 -19.15 -9.92
N ALA A 671 4.55 -18.90 -9.00
CA ALA A 671 5.09 -17.56 -8.78
C ALA A 671 6.00 -17.14 -9.94
N ILE A 672 6.14 -15.82 -10.11
CA ILE A 672 6.84 -15.22 -11.23
C ILE A 672 8.10 -14.54 -10.71
N LEU A 673 9.28 -15.02 -11.11
CA LEU A 673 10.53 -14.30 -10.85
C LEU A 673 10.60 -13.09 -11.77
N LYS A 674 10.80 -11.91 -11.19
CA LYS A 674 10.92 -10.66 -11.95
C LYS A 674 12.36 -10.17 -11.99
N ALA A 675 12.83 -9.76 -13.15
CA ALA A 675 14.18 -9.23 -13.34
C ALA A 675 14.14 -7.81 -13.89
N SER A 676 15.07 -6.96 -13.46
CA SER A 676 15.24 -5.59 -13.94
C SER A 676 16.72 -5.20 -13.86
N HIS A 677 17.14 -4.28 -14.73
CA HIS A 677 18.47 -3.70 -14.63
C HIS A 677 18.47 -2.50 -13.69
N TYR A 678 19.59 -2.27 -13.00
CA TYR A 678 19.79 -1.04 -12.24
C TYR A 678 19.80 0.18 -13.18
N ILE A 679 18.98 1.16 -12.85
CA ILE A 679 18.88 2.47 -13.49
C ILE A 679 19.20 3.49 -12.38
N PRO A 680 20.14 4.42 -12.57
CA PRO A 680 20.43 5.45 -11.57
C PRO A 680 19.22 6.31 -11.22
N SER A 681 19.20 6.90 -10.02
CA SER A 681 18.15 7.84 -9.63
C SER A 681 18.10 9.05 -10.57
N TYR A 682 16.90 9.61 -10.75
CA TYR A 682 16.70 10.82 -11.56
C TYR A 682 17.49 12.04 -11.07
N GLU A 683 17.66 12.16 -9.76
CA GLU A 683 18.39 13.26 -9.14
C GLU A 683 19.50 12.76 -8.23
N GLU A 684 20.73 12.92 -8.71
CA GLU A 684 21.97 12.58 -8.00
C GLU A 684 22.69 13.84 -7.50
N PRO A 685 23.43 13.76 -6.37
CA PRO A 685 24.25 14.86 -5.89
C PRO A 685 25.25 15.36 -6.95
N ASN A 686 25.48 16.66 -6.98
CA ASN A 686 26.43 17.29 -7.91
C ASN A 686 27.12 18.49 -7.24
N HIS A 687 27.92 19.25 -8.00
CA HIS A 687 28.64 20.41 -7.46
C HIS A 687 27.72 21.45 -6.79
N ASP A 688 26.52 21.69 -7.33
CA ASP A 688 25.61 22.72 -6.82
C ASP A 688 24.73 22.22 -5.66
N TYR A 689 24.46 20.92 -5.63
CA TYR A 689 23.68 20.22 -4.61
C TYR A 689 24.45 18.96 -4.17
N PRO A 690 25.48 19.10 -3.33
CA PRO A 690 26.46 18.04 -3.07
C PRO A 690 25.99 16.95 -2.09
N LEU A 691 24.87 17.16 -1.39
CA LEU A 691 24.40 16.24 -0.37
C LEU A 691 23.13 15.51 -0.82
N ARG A 692 23.03 14.21 -0.51
CA ARG A 692 21.81 13.42 -0.77
C ARG A 692 20.80 13.66 0.34
N LEU A 693 19.57 14.04 -0.03
CA LEU A 693 18.47 14.20 0.91
C LEU A 693 17.73 12.88 1.10
N SER A 694 17.48 12.53 2.35
CA SER A 694 16.51 11.52 2.74
C SER A 694 15.52 12.12 3.72
N THR A 695 14.23 11.81 3.57
CA THR A 695 13.19 12.19 4.53
C THR A 695 12.72 10.97 5.29
N GLY A 696 12.24 11.13 6.53
CA GLY A 696 11.73 9.97 7.26
C GLY A 696 10.99 10.30 8.53
N ARG A 697 10.80 9.27 9.35
CA ARG A 697 10.05 9.35 10.60
C ARG A 697 10.98 9.56 11.79
N ASN A 698 10.48 10.24 12.80
CA ASN A 698 10.98 10.10 14.16
C ASN A 698 9.96 9.28 14.98
N VAL A 699 10.39 8.82 16.16
CA VAL A 699 9.57 7.93 17.00
C VAL A 699 8.42 8.67 17.71
N TYR A 700 8.54 9.99 17.89
CA TYR A 700 7.60 10.78 18.69
C TYR A 700 6.39 11.27 17.90
N HIS A 701 6.50 11.40 16.58
CA HIS A 701 5.45 11.98 15.76
C HIS A 701 4.90 11.01 14.73
N PHE A 702 3.58 11.04 14.57
CA PHE A 702 2.90 10.29 13.53
C PHE A 702 2.49 11.23 12.40
N HIS A 703 2.95 10.92 11.18
CA HIS A 703 2.67 11.69 9.96
C HIS A 703 2.76 13.21 10.18
N THR A 704 1.75 13.98 9.77
CA THR A 704 1.75 15.45 9.79
C THR A 704 1.55 16.03 11.19
N ARG A 705 1.67 15.20 12.23
CA ARG A 705 1.67 15.59 13.64
C ARG A 705 0.35 16.25 14.09
N THR A 706 -0.69 16.22 13.28
CA THR A 706 -1.99 16.81 13.63
C THR A 706 -2.60 16.16 14.88
N LYS A 707 -2.34 14.87 15.10
CA LYS A 707 -2.65 14.19 16.36
C LYS A 707 -1.52 14.40 17.39
N THR A 708 -0.32 13.91 17.11
CA THR A 708 0.76 13.78 18.12
C THR A 708 1.31 15.12 18.61
N GLY A 709 1.31 16.18 17.79
CA GLY A 709 1.83 17.50 18.19
C GLY A 709 0.91 18.29 19.11
N ARG A 710 -0.32 17.80 19.34
CA ARG A 710 -1.23 18.38 20.31
C ARG A 710 -1.12 17.70 21.70
N THR A 711 -0.16 16.79 21.87
CA THR A 711 0.01 15.98 23.09
C THR A 711 1.38 16.17 23.71
N ALA A 712 1.62 15.60 24.88
CA ALA A 712 2.92 15.71 25.57
C ALA A 712 4.12 15.22 24.73
N LEU A 713 3.93 14.38 23.69
CA LEU A 713 4.99 14.00 22.75
C LEU A 713 5.61 15.20 22.03
N GLN A 714 4.87 16.30 21.92
CA GLN A 714 5.38 17.56 21.39
C GLN A 714 6.58 18.09 22.19
N ASN A 715 6.68 17.79 23.50
CA ASN A 715 7.83 18.19 24.32
C ASN A 715 9.11 17.44 23.95
N ALA A 716 9.00 16.21 23.45
CA ALA A 716 10.15 15.39 23.08
C ALA A 716 10.76 15.80 21.73
N CYS A 717 9.95 16.35 20.81
CA CYS A 717 10.42 16.84 19.52
C CYS A 717 9.59 18.05 19.06
N PRO A 718 9.86 19.25 19.61
CA PRO A 718 9.01 20.41 19.38
C PRO A 718 9.14 20.99 17.97
N GLU A 719 10.35 20.88 17.39
CA GLU A 719 10.74 21.48 16.11
C GLU A 719 11.48 20.45 15.22
N PRO A 720 11.42 20.61 13.89
CA PRO A 720 12.21 19.80 12.96
C PRO A 720 13.69 20.21 13.00
N THR A 721 14.57 19.22 12.87
CA THR A 721 16.01 19.44 12.67
C THR A 721 16.49 18.80 11.37
N VAL A 722 17.58 19.33 10.82
CA VAL A 722 18.31 18.71 9.71
C VAL A 722 19.55 18.01 10.26
N ARG A 723 19.66 16.70 10.04
CA ARG A 723 20.85 15.94 10.47
C ARG A 723 21.94 15.99 9.41
N VAL A 724 23.16 16.24 9.86
CA VAL A 724 24.36 16.38 9.02
C VAL A 724 25.53 15.64 9.68
N SER A 725 26.40 15.01 8.89
CA SER A 725 27.56 14.30 9.43
C SER A 725 28.58 15.27 10.04
N TYR A 726 29.47 14.78 10.90
CA TYR A 726 30.56 15.60 11.46
C TYR A 726 31.46 16.20 10.38
N ASP A 727 31.81 15.41 9.35
CA ASP A 727 32.72 15.82 8.28
C ASP A 727 32.06 16.83 7.34
N ASP A 728 30.79 16.65 7.00
CA ASP A 728 30.05 17.61 6.19
C ASP A 728 29.83 18.92 6.96
N ALA A 729 29.47 18.83 8.24
CA ALA A 729 29.30 20.01 9.11
C ALA A 729 30.60 20.85 9.17
N ALA A 730 31.76 20.21 9.33
CA ALA A 730 33.06 20.86 9.26
C ALA A 730 33.34 21.48 7.87
N THR A 731 32.99 20.76 6.80
CA THR A 731 33.16 21.22 5.41
C THR A 731 32.34 22.48 5.11
N TYR A 732 31.11 22.55 5.61
CA TYR A 732 30.19 23.67 5.37
C TYR A 732 30.20 24.75 6.47
N GLY A 733 31.04 24.60 7.49
CA GLY A 733 31.16 25.54 8.61
C GLY A 733 29.89 25.65 9.46
N VAL A 734 29.19 24.53 9.65
CA VAL A 734 27.95 24.42 10.43
C VAL A 734 28.25 23.78 11.77
N HIS A 735 27.73 24.33 12.86
CA HIS A 735 27.81 23.75 14.20
C HIS A 735 26.45 23.18 14.63
N ASP A 736 26.49 22.34 15.67
CA ASP A 736 25.27 21.80 16.25
C ASP A 736 24.36 22.91 16.81
N GLY A 737 23.07 22.86 16.48
CA GLY A 737 22.08 23.87 16.86
C GLY A 737 22.02 25.09 15.95
N ASP A 738 22.99 25.30 15.04
CA ASP A 738 22.98 26.43 14.11
C ASP A 738 21.74 26.40 13.22
N MET A 739 21.16 27.57 12.96
CA MET A 739 20.11 27.69 11.96
C MET A 739 20.72 27.61 10.56
N VAL A 740 20.20 26.71 9.73
CA VAL A 740 20.71 26.49 8.37
C VAL A 740 19.59 26.53 7.35
N THR A 741 19.89 27.07 6.17
CA THR A 741 19.06 26.96 4.99
C THR A 741 19.45 25.69 4.25
N VAL A 742 18.49 24.79 4.06
CA VAL A 742 18.63 23.61 3.21
C VAL A 742 17.90 23.90 1.90
N LYS A 743 18.60 23.84 0.77
CA LYS A 743 18.07 24.20 -0.54
C LYS A 743 18.16 23.03 -1.51
N SER A 744 17.08 22.79 -2.25
CA SER A 744 17.03 21.90 -3.40
C SER A 744 16.73 22.69 -4.69
N ARG A 745 16.57 22.00 -5.82
CA ARG A 745 16.14 22.64 -7.08
C ARG A 745 14.71 23.19 -7.03
N ARG A 746 13.87 22.67 -6.13
CA ARG A 746 12.44 23.01 -6.04
C ARG A 746 12.14 24.08 -5.00
N GLY A 747 12.88 24.09 -3.90
CA GLY A 747 12.60 24.98 -2.78
C GLY A 747 13.70 25.02 -1.74
N SER A 748 13.39 25.65 -0.62
CA SER A 748 14.29 25.75 0.53
C SER A 748 13.51 25.70 1.82
N VAL A 749 14.12 25.14 2.86
CA VAL A 749 13.64 25.16 4.24
C VAL A 749 14.71 25.73 5.15
N GLU A 750 14.31 26.23 6.31
CA GLU A 750 15.20 26.76 7.34
C GLU A 750 14.98 26.00 8.65
N LEU A 751 16.00 25.28 9.10
CA LEU A 751 15.94 24.31 10.19
C LEU A 751 17.19 24.39 11.06
N ARG A 752 17.11 23.94 12.32
CA ARG A 752 18.30 23.77 13.16
C ARG A 752 19.10 22.54 12.73
N ALA A 753 20.42 22.69 12.65
CA ALA A 753 21.33 21.58 12.40
C ALA A 753 21.44 20.68 13.64
N ALA A 754 21.44 19.37 13.41
CA ALA A 754 21.79 18.34 14.38
C ALA A 754 23.01 17.58 13.85
N VAL A 755 24.18 17.75 14.45
CA VAL A 755 25.44 17.24 13.91
C VAL A 755 25.79 15.87 14.51
N GLY A 756 25.94 14.87 13.64
CA GLY A 756 26.27 13.48 14.01
C GLY A 756 25.22 12.46 13.56
N ASP A 757 25.47 11.19 13.89
CA ASP A 757 24.55 10.05 13.68
C ASP A 757 24.02 9.88 12.24
N ILE A 758 24.83 10.24 11.24
CA ILE A 758 24.54 10.04 9.82
C ILE A 758 25.85 9.92 9.02
N SER A 759 25.81 9.16 7.92
CA SER A 759 26.95 8.99 7.01
C SER A 759 27.28 10.27 6.26
N GLN A 760 28.57 10.46 5.94
CA GLN A 760 29.04 11.56 5.10
C GLN A 760 28.32 11.58 3.73
N GLY A 761 28.02 12.79 3.23
CA GLY A 761 27.32 13.03 1.97
C GLY A 761 25.80 12.85 2.06
N GLN A 762 25.25 12.56 3.25
CA GLN A 762 23.81 12.39 3.46
C GLN A 762 23.25 13.41 4.44
N VAL A 763 21.99 13.78 4.20
CA VAL A 763 21.21 14.70 5.02
C VAL A 763 19.85 14.08 5.30
N PHE A 764 19.39 14.18 6.55
CA PHE A 764 18.09 13.66 6.96
C PHE A 764 17.19 14.74 7.55
N ILE A 765 15.93 14.80 7.10
CA ILE A 765 14.90 15.71 7.63
C ILE A 765 13.61 14.93 7.95
N PRO A 766 13.04 15.04 9.16
CA PRO A 766 11.75 14.44 9.45
C PRO A 766 10.62 15.18 8.72
N PHE A 767 9.73 14.46 8.05
CA PHE A 767 8.65 15.09 7.26
C PHE A 767 7.43 15.53 8.08
N HIS A 768 7.44 15.31 9.41
CA HIS A 768 6.26 15.47 10.27
C HIS A 768 5.72 16.90 10.38
N PHE A 769 6.53 17.90 10.02
CA PHE A 769 6.30 19.29 10.38
C PHE A 769 5.71 20.05 9.19
N GLY A 770 4.41 20.36 9.27
CA GLY A 770 3.70 21.28 8.38
C GLY A 770 3.76 22.72 8.88
N TYR A 771 2.66 23.45 8.82
CA TYR A 771 2.53 24.86 9.15
C TYR A 771 1.39 25.19 10.13
N TRP A 772 0.54 24.24 10.53
CA TRP A 772 -0.62 24.50 11.41
C TRP A 772 -0.27 25.10 12.77
N ASP A 773 0.92 24.84 13.31
CA ASP A 773 1.46 25.40 14.56
C ASP A 773 2.65 26.37 14.35
N ALA A 774 3.03 26.66 13.10
CA ALA A 774 4.15 27.54 12.79
C ALA A 774 3.77 29.01 13.10
N LYS A 775 4.67 29.76 13.75
CA LYS A 775 4.43 31.16 14.15
C LYS A 775 5.46 32.15 13.61
N ASP A 776 6.51 31.66 12.97
CA ASP A 776 7.70 32.43 12.63
C ASP A 776 7.87 32.66 11.12
N GLY A 777 6.94 32.16 10.31
CA GLY A 777 6.89 32.33 8.86
C GLY A 777 7.97 31.56 8.09
N ARG A 778 8.68 30.62 8.73
CA ARG A 778 9.75 29.84 8.08
C ARG A 778 9.21 28.59 7.38
N ALA A 779 9.74 28.32 6.19
CA ALA A 779 9.54 27.03 5.53
C ALA A 779 10.26 25.93 6.33
N ARG A 780 9.53 24.89 6.75
CA ARG A 780 10.08 23.80 7.59
C ARG A 780 9.64 22.40 7.16
N ALA A 781 8.74 22.29 6.19
CA ALA A 781 8.26 21.00 5.71
C ALA A 781 9.28 20.34 4.77
N ALA A 782 9.70 19.11 5.07
CA ALA A 782 10.71 18.40 4.28
C ALA A 782 10.32 18.26 2.80
N ASN A 783 9.02 18.11 2.52
CA ASN A 783 8.49 17.89 1.18
C ASN A 783 8.49 19.16 0.29
N GLU A 784 8.91 20.32 0.81
CA GLU A 784 9.29 21.47 -0.05
C GLU A 784 10.55 21.15 -0.89
N LEU A 785 11.33 20.15 -0.50
CA LEU A 785 12.61 19.81 -1.12
C LEU A 785 12.55 18.60 -2.05
N THR A 786 11.56 17.72 -1.86
CA THR A 786 11.49 16.38 -2.48
C THR A 786 11.10 16.44 -3.95
N ILE A 787 11.64 15.52 -4.76
CA ILE A 787 11.37 15.44 -6.20
C ILE A 787 9.94 14.97 -6.50
N ALA A 788 9.42 15.35 -7.67
CA ALA A 788 8.10 14.97 -8.16
C ALA A 788 8.11 13.65 -8.98
N GLU A 789 9.07 12.77 -8.72
CA GLU A 789 9.26 11.51 -9.46
C GLU A 789 8.59 10.33 -8.77
N TRP A 790 8.01 9.43 -9.57
CA TRP A 790 7.18 8.31 -9.13
C TRP A 790 7.67 6.99 -9.72
N ASP A 791 7.57 5.91 -8.95
CA ASP A 791 7.86 4.56 -9.43
C ASP A 791 6.90 4.20 -10.58
N PRO A 792 7.39 3.67 -11.71
CA PRO A 792 6.60 3.55 -12.94
C PRO A 792 5.42 2.58 -12.82
N ILE A 793 5.46 1.62 -11.89
CA ILE A 793 4.41 0.61 -11.69
C ILE A 793 3.50 1.00 -10.53
N SER A 794 4.06 1.11 -9.32
CA SER A 794 3.28 1.35 -8.11
C SER A 794 2.73 2.78 -8.03
N LYS A 795 3.32 3.70 -8.80
CA LYS A 795 3.05 5.13 -8.73
C LYS A 795 3.21 5.65 -7.30
N GLN A 796 4.21 5.13 -6.60
CA GLN A 796 4.64 5.61 -5.29
C GLN A 796 5.79 6.62 -5.48
N PRO A 797 5.79 7.77 -4.79
CA PRO A 797 6.79 8.81 -5.02
C PRO A 797 8.11 8.51 -4.29
N THR A 798 9.18 9.08 -4.83
CA THR A 798 10.56 8.79 -4.43
C THR A 798 11.08 9.72 -3.32
N PHE A 799 10.41 9.73 -2.16
CA PHE A 799 10.77 10.61 -1.02
C PHE A 799 12.18 10.43 -0.44
N LYS A 800 12.82 9.28 -0.68
CA LYS A 800 14.20 8.98 -0.22
C LYS A 800 15.26 9.39 -1.24
N SER A 801 14.87 10.19 -2.24
CA SER A 801 15.73 10.67 -3.32
C SER A 801 15.69 12.19 -3.41
N GLY A 802 16.81 12.77 -3.83
CA GLY A 802 16.97 14.21 -4.01
C GLY A 802 18.37 14.68 -3.63
N ALA A 803 18.75 15.85 -4.14
CA ALA A 803 20.01 16.50 -3.84
C ALA A 803 19.76 17.89 -3.23
N VAL A 804 20.54 18.21 -2.21
CA VAL A 804 20.45 19.48 -1.47
C VAL A 804 21.83 20.10 -1.25
N ALA A 805 21.81 21.39 -0.97
CA ALA A 805 22.93 22.15 -0.43
C ALA A 805 22.53 22.73 0.93
N ILE A 806 23.49 22.86 1.83
CA ILE A 806 23.29 23.45 3.16
C ILE A 806 24.16 24.71 3.27
N LYS A 807 23.61 25.74 3.90
CA LYS A 807 24.34 26.97 4.23
C LYS A 807 23.88 27.51 5.58
N ALA A 808 24.79 28.05 6.37
CA ALA A 808 24.43 28.81 7.58
C ALA A 808 23.46 29.96 7.25
N SER A 809 22.42 30.10 8.06
CA SER A 809 21.39 31.14 7.93
C SER A 809 21.48 32.13 9.10
N ASN A 810 20.91 33.31 8.92
CA ASN A 810 20.80 34.31 9.98
C ASN A 810 19.48 34.12 10.74
N GLU A 811 19.57 33.77 12.04
CA GLU A 811 18.40 33.53 12.90
C GLU A 811 17.42 34.71 12.99
N SER A 812 17.86 35.96 12.74
CA SER A 812 17.02 37.15 12.90
C SER A 812 15.97 37.35 11.81
N ARG A 813 16.08 36.68 10.65
CA ARG A 813 15.12 36.82 9.55
C ARG A 813 14.97 35.54 8.73
N ALA A 814 13.74 35.08 8.56
CA ALA A 814 13.41 33.94 7.70
C ALA A 814 13.92 34.17 6.26
N SER A 815 14.91 33.38 5.83
CA SER A 815 15.42 33.40 4.46
C SER A 815 14.53 32.58 3.50
N ALA A 816 13.98 31.48 4.00
CA ALA A 816 12.99 30.65 3.33
C ALA A 816 11.62 30.86 3.98
N LYS A 817 10.68 31.46 3.23
CA LYS A 817 9.32 31.72 3.73
C LYS A 817 8.42 30.51 3.51
N GLU A 818 7.55 30.23 4.48
CA GLU A 818 6.47 29.27 4.27
C GLU A 818 5.47 29.75 3.20
N CYS A 819 4.91 28.81 2.44
CA CYS A 819 4.00 29.10 1.33
C CYS A 819 2.54 28.68 1.61
N GLN A 820 2.26 28.14 2.80
CA GLN A 820 0.91 27.76 3.19
C GLN A 820 0.01 28.99 3.36
N SER A 821 0.49 30.09 3.92
CA SER A 821 -0.30 31.33 4.02
C SER A 821 -0.71 31.88 2.66
N THR A 822 0.14 31.71 1.63
CA THR A 822 -0.21 32.10 0.25
C THR A 822 -1.32 31.20 -0.30
N ALA A 823 -1.27 29.89 -0.06
CA ALA A 823 -2.33 28.96 -0.47
C ALA A 823 -3.67 29.29 0.21
N VAL A 824 -3.66 29.61 1.51
CA VAL A 824 -4.85 30.09 2.22
C VAL A 824 -5.35 31.40 1.61
N GLY A 825 -4.46 32.35 1.31
CA GLY A 825 -4.84 33.61 0.64
C GLY A 825 -5.50 33.41 -0.72
N LYS A 826 -5.02 32.45 -1.53
CA LYS A 826 -5.67 32.06 -2.79
C LYS A 826 -7.07 31.49 -2.54
N ALA A 827 -7.22 30.61 -1.55
CA ALA A 827 -8.52 30.05 -1.18
C ALA A 827 -9.50 31.10 -0.64
N MET A 828 -9.02 32.11 0.11
CA MET A 828 -9.84 33.22 0.60
C MET A 828 -10.38 34.13 -0.51
N ALA A 829 -9.81 34.08 -1.72
CA ALA A 829 -10.38 34.77 -2.88
C ALA A 829 -11.62 34.05 -3.44
N LYS A 830 -11.89 32.81 -3.00
CA LYS A 830 -13.04 32.00 -3.40
C LYS A 830 -14.23 32.23 -2.48
N ASP A 831 -15.41 31.99 -3.05
CA ASP A 831 -16.67 31.86 -2.32
C ASP A 831 -17.35 30.56 -2.77
N ALA A 832 -17.54 29.61 -1.84
CA ALA A 832 -18.02 28.27 -2.14
C ALA A 832 -19.47 28.22 -2.63
N VAL A 833 -20.27 29.22 -2.25
CA VAL A 833 -21.70 29.29 -2.58
C VAL A 833 -21.87 29.82 -3.99
N THR A 834 -21.21 30.93 -4.30
CA THR A 834 -21.34 31.67 -5.57
C THR A 834 -20.45 31.15 -6.69
N SER A 835 -19.41 30.36 -6.40
CA SER A 835 -18.58 29.70 -7.41
C SER A 835 -19.38 28.62 -8.15
N THR A 836 -19.95 28.96 -9.30
CA THR A 836 -20.63 28.00 -10.18
C THR A 836 -19.75 27.66 -11.38
N VAL A 837 -19.99 26.51 -12.00
CA VAL A 837 -19.46 26.23 -13.35
C VAL A 837 -19.91 27.38 -14.25
N THR A 838 -18.96 28.09 -14.83
CA THR A 838 -19.26 29.30 -15.61
C THR A 838 -19.59 28.94 -17.05
N GLU A 839 -20.31 29.80 -17.75
CA GLU A 839 -20.51 29.66 -19.20
C GLU A 839 -19.16 29.68 -19.94
N SER A 840 -18.13 30.33 -19.38
CA SER A 840 -16.73 30.24 -19.87
C SER A 840 -16.08 28.86 -19.70
N ASP A 841 -16.38 28.12 -18.62
CA ASP A 841 -15.91 26.73 -18.45
C ASP A 841 -16.48 25.80 -19.52
N LEU A 842 -17.66 26.13 -20.06
CA LEU A 842 -18.38 25.34 -21.07
C LEU A 842 -18.05 25.80 -22.50
N THR A 843 -18.00 27.11 -22.76
CA THR A 843 -17.75 27.70 -24.08
C THR A 843 -16.28 27.66 -24.50
N GLY A 844 -15.34 27.59 -23.53
CA GLY A 844 -13.91 27.40 -23.80
C GLY A 844 -13.51 25.94 -24.07
N ARG A 845 -14.37 24.98 -23.74
CA ARG A 845 -14.09 23.55 -23.93
C ARG A 845 -14.44 23.10 -25.34
N LYS A 846 -13.43 22.94 -26.17
CA LYS A 846 -13.53 22.06 -27.34
C LYS A 846 -13.53 20.63 -26.82
N ARG A 847 -14.71 20.00 -26.79
CA ARG A 847 -14.78 18.54 -26.69
C ARG A 847 -13.90 17.99 -27.83
N SER A 848 -12.96 17.12 -27.48
CA SER A 848 -12.04 16.51 -28.45
C SER A 848 -12.63 15.23 -29.06
N LEU A 849 -13.81 14.83 -28.60
CA LEU A 849 -14.56 13.70 -29.14
C LEU A 849 -14.87 13.93 -30.63
N GLU A 850 -15.26 15.16 -30.97
CA GLU A 850 -15.46 15.74 -32.30
C GLU A 850 -14.33 15.37 -33.24
N ARG A 851 -13.11 15.59 -32.78
CA ARG A 851 -11.92 15.30 -33.56
C ARG A 851 -11.74 13.80 -33.71
N TRP A 852 -11.72 13.05 -32.61
CA TRP A 852 -11.35 11.63 -32.67
C TRP A 852 -12.41 10.77 -33.36
N LEU A 853 -13.70 11.00 -33.11
CA LEU A 853 -14.79 10.21 -33.67
C LEU A 853 -15.00 10.51 -35.17
N GLY A 854 -14.98 11.78 -35.56
CA GLY A 854 -15.01 12.19 -36.96
C GLY A 854 -13.78 11.72 -37.73
N GLU A 855 -12.57 11.94 -37.19
CA GLU A 855 -11.30 11.49 -37.79
C GLU A 855 -11.25 9.97 -37.96
N THR A 856 -11.76 9.20 -36.99
CA THR A 856 -11.84 7.73 -37.10
C THR A 856 -12.76 7.32 -38.25
N LEU A 857 -13.99 7.85 -38.32
CA LEU A 857 -14.90 7.50 -39.42
C LEU A 857 -14.31 7.84 -40.80
N GLU A 858 -13.71 9.03 -40.93
CA GLU A 858 -13.08 9.47 -42.18
C GLU A 858 -11.88 8.58 -42.53
N THR A 859 -11.04 8.24 -41.55
CA THR A 859 -9.88 7.36 -41.73
C THR A 859 -10.33 5.95 -42.15
N THR A 860 -11.32 5.36 -41.50
CA THR A 860 -11.85 4.05 -41.88
C THR A 860 -12.53 4.09 -43.26
N THR A 861 -13.17 5.21 -43.63
CA THR A 861 -13.77 5.40 -44.97
C THR A 861 -12.69 5.48 -46.04
N LEU A 862 -11.62 6.26 -45.83
CA LEU A 862 -10.49 6.32 -46.74
C LEU A 862 -9.74 5.01 -46.84
N LEU A 863 -9.61 4.26 -45.74
CA LEU A 863 -9.05 2.93 -45.73
C LEU A 863 -9.84 1.99 -46.67
N GLN A 864 -11.16 2.08 -46.66
CA GLN A 864 -12.01 1.36 -47.61
C GLN A 864 -11.70 1.73 -49.07
N GLU A 865 -11.57 3.03 -49.37
CA GLU A 865 -11.21 3.50 -50.72
C GLU A 865 -9.81 3.01 -51.16
N ILE A 866 -8.83 3.09 -50.26
CA ILE A 866 -7.46 2.61 -50.49
C ILE A 866 -7.51 1.12 -50.85
N ILE A 867 -8.18 0.30 -50.04
CA ILE A 867 -8.31 -1.14 -50.28
C ILE A 867 -8.98 -1.43 -51.64
N GLN A 868 -10.02 -0.67 -52.00
CA GLN A 868 -10.70 -0.81 -53.30
C GLN A 868 -9.77 -0.44 -54.48
N SER A 869 -9.00 0.64 -54.35
CA SER A 869 -8.03 1.06 -55.38
C SER A 869 -6.87 0.08 -55.56
N LEU A 870 -6.50 -0.63 -54.50
CA LEU A 870 -5.45 -1.65 -54.52
C LEU A 870 -5.94 -2.96 -55.17
N LEU A 871 -7.25 -3.25 -55.16
CA LEU A 871 -7.79 -4.53 -55.62
C LEU A 871 -7.34 -4.98 -57.04
N PRO A 872 -7.24 -4.10 -58.06
CA PRO A 872 -6.72 -4.48 -59.38
C PRO A 872 -5.25 -4.94 -59.39
N HIS A 873 -4.47 -4.59 -58.37
CA HIS A 873 -3.03 -4.83 -58.28
C HIS A 873 -2.69 -6.25 -57.79
N PHE A 874 -3.68 -6.95 -57.24
CA PHE A 874 -3.54 -8.30 -56.68
C PHE A 874 -4.18 -9.38 -57.57
N LEU A 875 -4.58 -9.07 -58.80
CA LEU A 875 -5.27 -10.01 -59.69
C LEU A 875 -4.47 -11.29 -59.97
N ASP A 876 -3.14 -11.19 -60.02
CA ASP A 876 -2.24 -12.32 -60.25
C ASP A 876 -1.92 -13.12 -58.97
N ASP A 877 -2.39 -12.67 -57.80
CA ASP A 877 -2.24 -13.30 -56.49
C ASP A 877 -3.62 -13.58 -55.88
N SER A 878 -4.17 -14.76 -56.18
CA SER A 878 -5.55 -15.11 -55.80
C SER A 878 -5.80 -15.02 -54.28
N GLU A 879 -4.82 -15.39 -53.45
CA GLU A 879 -4.94 -15.33 -51.99
C GLU A 879 -5.01 -13.89 -51.49
N ALA A 880 -4.11 -13.03 -51.98
CA ALA A 880 -4.13 -11.62 -51.65
C ALA A 880 -5.41 -10.93 -52.18
N HIS A 881 -5.84 -11.27 -53.39
CA HIS A 881 -7.06 -10.74 -53.99
C HIS A 881 -8.30 -11.01 -53.14
N PHE A 882 -8.49 -12.26 -52.69
CA PHE A 882 -9.61 -12.62 -51.82
C PHE A 882 -9.51 -11.91 -50.46
N GLY A 883 -8.31 -11.81 -49.89
CA GLY A 883 -8.10 -11.13 -48.62
C GLY A 883 -8.40 -9.64 -48.71
N ILE A 884 -7.91 -8.91 -49.71
CA ILE A 884 -8.20 -7.48 -49.93
C ILE A 884 -9.71 -7.22 -50.10
N ARG A 885 -10.44 -8.09 -50.81
CA ARG A 885 -11.91 -7.98 -50.88
C ARG A 885 -12.57 -8.14 -49.50
N ALA A 886 -12.10 -9.10 -48.71
CA ALA A 886 -12.62 -9.30 -47.36
C ALA A 886 -12.35 -8.07 -46.47
N LEU A 887 -11.15 -7.47 -46.56
CA LEU A 887 -10.84 -6.22 -45.84
C LEU A 887 -11.79 -5.08 -46.22
N SER A 888 -12.14 -4.94 -47.50
CA SER A 888 -13.08 -3.90 -47.93
C SER A 888 -14.48 -4.07 -47.32
N SER A 889 -14.93 -5.32 -47.12
CA SER A 889 -16.21 -5.60 -46.44
C SER A 889 -16.11 -5.28 -44.96
N ILE A 890 -14.98 -5.61 -44.33
CA ILE A 890 -14.72 -5.35 -42.91
C ILE A 890 -14.75 -3.84 -42.62
N CYS A 891 -14.12 -3.01 -43.47
CA CYS A 891 -14.20 -1.55 -43.34
C CYS A 891 -15.63 -1.01 -43.50
N ALA A 892 -16.40 -1.57 -44.46
CA ALA A 892 -17.79 -1.17 -44.68
C ALA A 892 -18.62 -1.38 -43.42
N ASP A 893 -18.52 -2.58 -42.81
CA ASP A 893 -19.23 -2.92 -41.59
C ASP A 893 -18.85 -2.02 -40.41
N ALA A 894 -17.56 -1.67 -40.28
CA ALA A 894 -17.09 -0.75 -39.25
C ALA A 894 -17.67 0.67 -39.44
N CYS A 895 -17.61 1.20 -40.68
CA CYS A 895 -18.21 2.50 -41.01
C CYS A 895 -19.72 2.53 -40.76
N ASP A 896 -20.44 1.46 -41.10
CA ASP A 896 -21.89 1.38 -40.92
C ASP A 896 -22.32 1.43 -39.45
N ARG A 897 -21.46 0.98 -38.52
CA ARG A 897 -21.70 1.09 -37.08
C ARG A 897 -21.22 2.41 -36.47
N LEU A 898 -20.15 3.02 -36.99
CA LEU A 898 -19.63 4.30 -36.50
C LEU A 898 -20.45 5.50 -36.99
N ARG A 899 -20.95 5.46 -38.23
CA ARG A 899 -21.66 6.58 -38.87
C ARG A 899 -22.92 7.04 -38.10
N PRO A 900 -23.77 6.15 -37.53
CA PRO A 900 -24.84 6.57 -36.64
C PRO A 900 -24.37 7.37 -35.42
N GLN A 901 -23.21 7.03 -34.86
CA GLN A 901 -22.67 7.66 -33.66
C GLN A 901 -22.12 9.06 -33.97
N VAL A 902 -21.41 9.22 -35.09
CA VAL A 902 -20.94 10.53 -35.58
C VAL A 902 -22.11 11.50 -35.78
N ARG A 903 -23.22 11.00 -36.38
CA ARG A 903 -24.46 11.79 -36.53
C ARG A 903 -25.11 12.12 -35.19
N LYS A 904 -25.12 11.17 -34.25
CA LYS A 904 -25.73 11.32 -32.92
C LYS A 904 -25.05 12.43 -32.10
N TYR A 905 -23.73 12.50 -32.14
CA TYR A 905 -22.96 13.51 -31.39
C TYR A 905 -22.71 14.81 -32.16
N GLY A 906 -23.12 14.89 -33.43
CA GLY A 906 -23.08 16.12 -34.24
C GLY A 906 -21.67 16.49 -34.68
N GLU A 907 -20.79 15.49 -34.84
CA GLU A 907 -19.37 15.69 -35.11
C GLU A 907 -19.09 16.04 -36.58
N ASP A 908 -18.13 16.94 -36.80
CA ASP A 908 -17.73 17.41 -38.11
C ASP A 908 -16.73 16.44 -38.76
N GLU A 909 -17.17 15.74 -39.81
CA GLU A 909 -16.34 14.86 -40.66
C GLU A 909 -15.09 15.57 -41.22
N THR A 910 -15.04 16.90 -41.22
CA THR A 910 -13.89 17.67 -41.74
C THR A 910 -12.75 17.86 -40.73
N THR A 911 -12.99 17.67 -39.42
CA THR A 911 -11.96 17.86 -38.38
C THR A 911 -11.19 16.56 -38.14
N GLY A 912 -10.06 16.39 -38.84
CA GLY A 912 -9.26 15.15 -38.88
C GLY A 912 -8.92 14.73 -40.31
N LYS A 913 -9.75 15.18 -41.27
CA LYS A 913 -9.60 14.97 -42.71
C LYS A 913 -8.20 15.30 -43.22
N HIS A 914 -7.60 16.40 -42.77
CA HIS A 914 -6.27 16.78 -43.23
C HIS A 914 -5.20 15.72 -42.88
N ALA A 915 -5.19 15.19 -41.66
CA ALA A 915 -4.21 14.19 -41.25
C ALA A 915 -4.41 12.86 -42.00
N ALA A 916 -5.66 12.38 -42.06
CA ALA A 916 -6.01 11.14 -42.75
C ALA A 916 -5.71 11.20 -44.27
N HIS A 917 -5.99 12.33 -44.93
CA HIS A 917 -5.70 12.54 -46.35
C HIS A 917 -4.21 12.76 -46.63
N VAL A 918 -3.49 13.55 -45.82
CA VAL A 918 -2.03 13.72 -45.97
C VAL A 918 -1.31 12.39 -45.83
N LEU A 919 -1.72 11.56 -44.86
CA LEU A 919 -1.14 10.23 -44.67
C LEU A 919 -1.48 9.30 -45.86
N ARG A 920 -2.74 9.31 -46.32
CA ARG A 920 -3.17 8.56 -47.52
C ARG A 920 -2.33 8.93 -48.73
N ASP A 921 -2.25 10.21 -49.06
CA ASP A 921 -1.58 10.70 -50.27
C ASP A 921 -0.05 10.47 -50.21
N SER A 922 0.53 10.47 -49.00
CA SER A 922 1.95 10.16 -48.78
C SER A 922 2.25 8.67 -48.93
N LEU A 923 1.37 7.80 -48.45
CA LEU A 923 1.54 6.34 -48.47
C LEU A 923 1.10 5.70 -49.79
N PHE A 924 0.14 6.29 -50.47
CA PHE A 924 -0.49 5.80 -51.70
C PHE A 924 -0.50 6.88 -52.78
N PRO A 925 0.66 7.25 -53.35
CA PRO A 925 0.71 8.21 -54.45
C PRO A 925 -0.03 7.67 -55.69
N PRO A 926 -0.48 8.54 -56.61
CA PRO A 926 -1.19 8.12 -57.82
C PRO A 926 -0.37 7.07 -58.60
N LEU A 927 -0.95 5.89 -58.77
CA LEU A 927 -0.31 4.79 -59.47
C LEU A 927 -0.59 4.91 -60.97
N ASP A 928 0.44 4.67 -61.79
CA ASP A 928 0.31 4.59 -63.24
C ASP A 928 -0.30 3.23 -63.63
N ALA A 929 -1.56 3.25 -64.07
CA ALA A 929 -2.33 2.07 -64.46
C ALA A 929 -1.73 1.29 -65.65
N SER A 930 -0.65 1.79 -66.28
CA SER A 930 0.05 1.14 -67.38
C SER A 930 1.22 0.22 -66.95
N VAL A 931 1.58 0.19 -65.66
CA VAL A 931 2.73 -0.57 -65.14
C VAL A 931 2.29 -1.89 -64.48
N ARG A 932 2.92 -3.02 -64.86
CA ARG A 932 2.75 -4.29 -64.13
C ARG A 932 3.48 -4.20 -62.79
N HIS A 933 2.75 -4.37 -61.69
CA HIS A 933 3.30 -4.31 -60.34
C HIS A 933 4.05 -5.60 -59.98
N GLY A 934 5.31 -5.46 -59.56
CA GLY A 934 6.13 -6.59 -59.13
C GLY A 934 5.85 -6.97 -57.67
N PRO A 935 6.43 -8.08 -57.18
CA PRO A 935 6.36 -8.49 -55.78
C PRO A 935 6.83 -7.41 -54.78
N LEU A 936 7.79 -6.56 -55.19
CA LEU A 936 8.26 -5.43 -54.38
C LEU A 936 7.20 -4.34 -54.23
N ASP A 937 6.42 -4.07 -55.27
CA ASP A 937 5.35 -3.06 -55.24
C ASP A 937 4.18 -3.54 -54.40
N ILE A 938 3.83 -4.83 -54.49
CA ILE A 938 2.89 -5.50 -53.59
C ILE A 938 3.33 -5.34 -52.12
N MET A 939 4.61 -5.61 -51.83
CA MET A 939 5.16 -5.43 -50.49
C MET A 939 5.11 -3.99 -50.00
N ARG A 940 5.35 -3.01 -50.88
CA ARG A 940 5.21 -1.57 -50.56
C ARG A 940 3.76 -1.22 -50.24
N SER A 941 2.80 -1.68 -51.05
CA SER A 941 1.37 -1.46 -50.81
C SER A 941 0.90 -2.09 -49.50
N LEU A 942 1.34 -3.31 -49.17
CA LEU A 942 1.00 -3.97 -47.91
C LEU A 942 1.62 -3.24 -46.70
N ARG A 943 2.85 -2.72 -46.82
CA ARG A 943 3.49 -1.92 -45.76
C ARG A 943 2.82 -0.57 -45.57
N ALA A 944 2.46 0.11 -46.66
CA ALA A 944 1.66 1.33 -46.62
C ALA A 944 0.31 1.08 -45.93
N LEU A 945 -0.36 -0.03 -46.26
CA LEU A 945 -1.61 -0.44 -45.65
C LEU A 945 -1.45 -0.71 -44.15
N GLN A 946 -0.36 -1.36 -43.73
CA GLN A 946 -0.04 -1.58 -42.31
C GLN A 946 0.10 -0.26 -41.54
N VAL A 947 0.79 0.74 -42.10
CA VAL A 947 0.95 2.05 -41.46
C VAL A 947 -0.39 2.78 -41.35
N TYR A 948 -1.21 2.75 -42.40
CA TYR A 948 -2.51 3.42 -42.41
C TYR A 948 -3.50 2.80 -41.42
N ILE A 949 -3.55 1.46 -41.34
CA ILE A 949 -4.38 0.75 -40.35
C ILE A 949 -3.93 1.08 -38.92
N GLY A 950 -2.61 1.23 -38.68
CA GLY A 950 -2.10 1.63 -37.36
C GLY A 950 -2.49 3.07 -36.96
N HIS A 951 -2.67 3.97 -37.93
CA HIS A 951 -3.20 5.32 -37.66
C HIS A 951 -4.67 5.26 -37.22
N ASP A 952 -5.49 4.44 -37.87
CA ASP A 952 -6.91 4.25 -37.52
C ASP A 952 -7.07 3.59 -36.13
N GLU A 953 -6.22 2.62 -35.81
CA GLU A 953 -6.18 1.97 -34.49
C GLU A 953 -5.87 2.96 -33.35
N ALA A 954 -4.94 3.91 -33.57
CA ALA A 954 -4.61 4.92 -32.57
C ALA A 954 -5.82 5.79 -32.21
N SER A 955 -6.64 6.15 -33.20
CA SER A 955 -7.86 6.94 -33.00
C SER A 955 -8.93 6.15 -32.25
N LEU A 956 -9.14 4.88 -32.59
CA LEU A 956 -10.06 4.00 -31.85
C LEU A 956 -9.61 3.75 -30.41
N THR A 957 -8.31 3.62 -30.17
CA THR A 957 -7.74 3.45 -28.82
C THR A 957 -8.13 4.61 -27.90
N ALA A 958 -8.19 5.84 -28.43
CA ALA A 958 -8.65 7.01 -27.69
C ALA A 958 -10.18 7.03 -27.47
N LEU A 959 -10.95 6.42 -28.38
CA LEU A 959 -12.42 6.41 -28.33
C LEU A 959 -13.01 5.32 -27.41
N ILE A 960 -12.31 4.20 -27.19
CA ILE A 960 -12.76 3.16 -26.27
C ILE A 960 -13.09 3.73 -24.88
N PRO A 961 -12.16 4.42 -24.19
CA PRO A 961 -12.46 4.98 -22.87
C PRO A 961 -13.52 6.08 -22.93
N ALA A 962 -13.52 6.90 -23.99
CA ALA A 962 -14.49 7.99 -24.14
C ALA A 962 -15.92 7.48 -24.35
N SER A 963 -16.10 6.44 -25.17
CA SER A 963 -17.40 5.84 -25.45
C SER A 963 -17.99 5.14 -24.22
N GLN A 964 -17.16 4.47 -23.42
CA GLN A 964 -17.61 3.90 -22.15
C GLN A 964 -17.94 4.99 -21.11
N ALA A 965 -17.15 6.06 -21.03
CA ALA A 965 -17.36 7.18 -20.11
C ALA A 965 -18.65 7.99 -20.39
N LEU A 966 -19.20 7.89 -21.60
CA LEU A 966 -20.51 8.48 -21.96
C LEU A 966 -21.69 7.57 -21.60
N TRP A 967 -21.43 6.36 -21.11
CA TRP A 967 -22.43 5.34 -20.77
C TRP A 967 -23.39 5.02 -21.92
N ASP A 968 -22.90 5.12 -23.16
CA ASP A 968 -23.66 4.84 -24.36
C ASP A 968 -23.28 3.45 -24.91
N GLN A 969 -24.15 2.48 -24.66
CA GLN A 969 -23.91 1.08 -25.04
C GLN A 969 -23.74 0.92 -26.56
N GLU A 970 -24.55 1.60 -27.36
CA GLU A 970 -24.48 1.50 -28.82
C GLU A 970 -23.17 2.10 -29.35
N PHE A 971 -22.73 3.22 -28.77
CA PHE A 971 -21.47 3.84 -29.13
C PHE A 971 -20.28 2.96 -28.72
N TYR A 972 -20.27 2.46 -27.48
CA TYR A 972 -19.22 1.58 -26.97
C TYR A 972 -19.09 0.29 -27.80
N GLU A 973 -20.21 -0.35 -28.13
CA GLU A 973 -20.22 -1.54 -29.00
C GLU A 973 -19.75 -1.25 -30.42
N ALA A 974 -20.09 -0.08 -30.98
CA ALA A 974 -19.62 0.33 -32.30
C ALA A 974 -18.09 0.51 -32.32
N VAL A 975 -17.53 1.17 -31.31
CA VAL A 975 -16.07 1.38 -31.17
C VAL A 975 -15.34 0.06 -30.97
N LEU A 976 -15.82 -0.81 -30.07
CA LEU A 976 -15.22 -2.14 -29.87
C LEU A 976 -15.29 -3.02 -31.12
N PHE A 977 -16.42 -2.97 -31.84
CA PHE A 977 -16.56 -3.69 -33.10
C PHE A 977 -15.53 -3.21 -34.12
N ALA A 978 -15.40 -1.89 -34.32
CA ALA A 978 -14.42 -1.31 -35.22
C ALA A 978 -12.97 -1.68 -34.83
N ALA A 979 -12.63 -1.63 -33.53
CA ALA A 979 -11.31 -2.01 -33.04
C ALA A 979 -10.99 -3.49 -33.36
N SER A 980 -11.93 -4.40 -33.08
CA SER A 980 -11.78 -5.83 -33.41
C SER A 980 -11.66 -6.08 -34.93
N GLN A 981 -12.30 -5.25 -35.75
CA GLN A 981 -12.18 -5.32 -37.20
C GLN A 981 -10.78 -4.90 -37.66
N LEU A 982 -10.23 -3.80 -37.14
CA LEU A 982 -8.88 -3.35 -37.47
C LEU A 982 -7.81 -4.36 -37.01
N GLU A 983 -7.93 -4.95 -35.82
CA GLU A 983 -7.02 -6.00 -35.37
C GLU A 983 -6.97 -7.18 -36.35
N ARG A 984 -8.14 -7.64 -36.84
CA ARG A 984 -8.22 -8.68 -37.87
C ARG A 984 -7.52 -8.27 -39.16
N MET A 985 -7.69 -7.01 -39.58
CA MET A 985 -7.04 -6.49 -40.78
C MET A 985 -5.51 -6.41 -40.60
N GLN A 986 -5.03 -5.92 -39.47
CA GLN A 986 -3.60 -5.86 -39.15
C GLN A 986 -2.97 -7.25 -39.13
N ALA A 987 -3.62 -8.22 -38.49
CA ALA A 987 -3.15 -9.60 -38.43
C ALA A 987 -2.99 -10.19 -39.85
N TRP A 988 -3.98 -9.97 -40.72
CA TRP A 988 -3.91 -10.41 -42.11
C TRP A 988 -2.76 -9.73 -42.87
N VAL A 989 -2.68 -8.39 -42.81
CA VAL A 989 -1.62 -7.64 -43.51
C VAL A 989 -0.22 -8.04 -43.03
N ALA A 990 -0.02 -8.18 -41.72
CA ALA A 990 1.24 -8.61 -41.12
C ALA A 990 1.65 -10.01 -41.60
N GLU A 991 0.70 -10.94 -41.70
CA GLU A 991 0.96 -12.28 -42.23
C GLU A 991 1.35 -12.24 -43.71
N GLN A 992 0.62 -11.49 -44.52
CA GLN A 992 0.90 -11.38 -45.96
C GLN A 992 2.26 -10.74 -46.23
N ILE A 993 2.67 -9.76 -45.40
CA ILE A 993 4.02 -9.19 -45.39
C ILE A 993 5.06 -10.27 -45.03
N ARG A 994 4.84 -11.04 -43.96
CA ARG A 994 5.78 -12.07 -43.49
C ARG A 994 6.03 -13.14 -44.55
N VAL A 995 4.96 -13.63 -45.18
CA VAL A 995 5.03 -14.64 -46.25
C VAL A 995 5.78 -14.12 -47.47
N ARG A 996 5.47 -12.90 -47.93
CA ARG A 996 6.03 -12.35 -49.17
C ARG A 996 7.41 -11.72 -49.01
N ALA A 997 7.78 -11.23 -47.83
CA ALA A 997 9.12 -10.68 -47.57
C ALA A 997 10.24 -11.67 -47.92
N THR A 998 10.02 -12.95 -47.60
CA THR A 998 10.96 -14.04 -47.92
C THR A 998 11.07 -14.27 -49.43
N GLN A 999 9.94 -14.19 -50.15
CA GLN A 999 9.88 -14.37 -51.60
C GLN A 999 10.49 -13.19 -52.37
N SER A 1000 10.28 -11.96 -51.90
CA SER A 1000 10.83 -10.74 -52.51
C SER A 1000 12.35 -10.62 -52.39
N LEU A 1001 12.97 -11.25 -51.38
CA LEU A 1001 14.42 -11.24 -51.17
C LEU A 1001 15.17 -12.35 -51.92
N LEU A 1002 14.49 -13.45 -52.29
CA LEU A 1002 15.13 -14.67 -52.79
C LEU A 1002 15.02 -14.91 -54.30
N VAL A 1003 14.04 -14.29 -54.97
CA VAL A 1003 13.79 -14.54 -56.40
C VAL A 1003 14.18 -13.30 -57.22
N PRO A 1004 15.31 -13.32 -57.96
CA PRO A 1004 15.64 -12.23 -58.85
C PRO A 1004 14.61 -12.14 -59.97
N MET A 1005 13.89 -11.03 -60.05
CA MET A 1005 13.01 -10.74 -61.17
C MET A 1005 13.85 -10.56 -62.43
N LYS A 1006 13.71 -11.46 -63.41
CA LYS A 1006 14.16 -11.16 -64.77
C LYS A 1006 13.27 -10.04 -65.32
N SER A 1007 13.88 -8.90 -65.64
CA SER A 1007 13.23 -7.86 -66.43
C SER A 1007 12.98 -8.39 -67.84
N SER A 1008 11.79 -8.92 -68.11
CA SER A 1008 11.32 -9.13 -69.48
C SER A 1008 10.66 -7.84 -69.97
N GLY A 1009 11.48 -6.96 -70.57
CA GLY A 1009 11.01 -5.92 -71.49
C GLY A 1009 10.52 -6.53 -72.82
N PRO A 1010 9.79 -5.74 -73.62
CA PRO A 1010 10.45 -4.80 -74.52
C PRO A 1010 10.74 -3.44 -73.93
#